data_AF-A0A3Q7XPS4-F1
#
_entry.id   AF-A0A3Q7XPS4-F1
#
_cell.length_a   1.000
_cell.length_b   1.000
_cell.length_c   1.000
_cell.angle_alpha   90.00
_cell.angle_beta   90.00
_cell.angle_gamma   90.00
#
_symmetry.space_group_name_H-M   'P 1'
#
loop_
_entity.id
_entity.type
_entity.pdbx_description
1 polymer ?
#
loop_
_entity_poly.entity_id
_entity_poly.type
_entity_poly.pdbx_seq_one_letter_code
_entity_poly.pdbx_strand_id
1 'polypeptide(L)'
;MALFCSSSFLFCCVIFVIIVPQAKAGDPVTCDNNRGNYTANSTYDNNLSTLLSTFTNSHTQINYGFYNFSYGENEPDKAYVIGVCRGDVTSNDCRTNLNKSIAYIRGKCPNQKEAIVWGGDNTLWYSNRSIFGSMEVSPTQYIIYERDVNGNEYTEALGNLMRKLEQKAASGDSRRKYAADNMIGDNFTKVNGFVQCMPDLSMQQCTECLDQAINEIPIYCKGKMGGHVLKPSCRLRFDPYTFYSPTIELDLNATIPPAPSPSTNNTSSGHSKIRVVIATAVPVIVILVVLSFICINLRVRKAKQNFEDDDEDEITIDESLHFNFDTVRIATRDFSDSNTLGQGGFGVVYMGKLPNGQKIAVKRLSIDSAQGDVEFKNEVNLVAKLQHRNLVRLLGFSLEGRERLLIYEFVPNKSLDYFIFDPTRKTQLNWEKRYNIIKGIARGLLYLHEDSRLRIIHRDLKASNILLDDEMNPKISDFGLARLFVIDQTQGNTNRIVGTYGYMAPEYAMQGLFSVKSNVFSFRVLVLEIISGYKNSTTICHGENVEYLLSYAWRRWREGRGTNIIDESLINSSENEIMRCIHIALLCIQENIVDRPTMATIALMLSSYSLTLSIPSKPAYFTGSGSRSLSDTRSGAHNLRATRSTESINQASITDPYPR
;
A
#
# COMPACT_ATOMS: atom_id res chain seq x y z
N MET A 1 -18.60 -51.56 27.91
CA MET A 1 -17.42 -52.03 28.66
C MET A 1 -16.21 -51.79 27.79
N ALA A 2 -15.28 -51.00 28.30
CA ALA A 2 -14.04 -50.62 27.66
C ALA A 2 -12.96 -51.71 27.77
N LEU A 3 -11.80 -51.39 27.20
CA LEU A 3 -10.45 -51.93 27.43
C LEU A 3 -9.99 -53.15 26.60
N PHE A 4 -8.76 -53.22 26.04
CA PHE A 4 -7.61 -52.31 25.87
C PHE A 4 -6.59 -53.01 24.93
N CYS A 5 -5.62 -52.24 24.43
CA CYS A 5 -4.22 -52.62 24.13
C CYS A 5 -3.75 -53.21 22.76
N SER A 6 -2.79 -52.46 22.21
CA SER A 6 -1.56 -52.83 21.47
C SER A 6 -1.63 -53.61 20.16
N SER A 7 -1.10 -53.03 19.07
CA SER A 7 0.25 -53.36 18.60
C SER A 7 0.67 -52.45 17.44
N SER A 8 1.92 -52.00 17.51
CA SER A 8 2.67 -51.30 16.47
C SER A 8 2.74 -52.12 15.17
N PHE A 9 2.60 -51.48 14.02
CA PHE A 9 3.50 -51.74 12.88
C PHE A 9 3.48 -50.55 11.91
N LEU A 10 4.60 -49.84 11.88
CA LEU A 10 4.99 -48.94 10.80
C LEU A 10 4.88 -49.68 9.46
N PHE A 11 4.11 -49.12 8.53
CA PHE A 11 4.43 -49.29 7.11
C PHE A 11 4.31 -47.95 6.42
N CYS A 12 5.42 -47.55 5.82
CA CYS A 12 5.56 -46.34 5.02
C CYS A 12 4.51 -46.32 3.91
N CYS A 13 3.60 -45.35 3.96
CA CYS A 13 2.94 -44.84 2.77
C CYS A 13 3.06 -43.32 2.81
N VAL A 14 4.02 -42.84 2.02
CA VAL A 14 4.24 -41.43 1.69
C VAL A 14 2.95 -40.89 1.09
N ILE A 15 2.14 -40.20 1.89
CA ILE A 15 1.06 -39.36 1.38
C ILE A 15 1.64 -37.95 1.29
N PHE A 16 2.15 -37.63 0.09
CA PHE A 16 2.31 -36.25 -0.36
C PHE A 16 0.95 -35.56 -0.27
N VAL A 17 0.69 -34.86 0.84
CA VAL A 17 -0.39 -33.87 0.88
C VAL A 17 0.14 -32.67 0.10
N ILE A 18 -0.25 -32.62 -1.17
CA ILE A 18 -0.07 -31.50 -2.07
C ILE A 18 -0.65 -30.27 -1.36
N ILE A 19 0.22 -29.38 -0.90
CA ILE A 19 -0.14 -28.02 -0.52
C ILE A 19 -0.70 -27.39 -1.79
N VAL A 20 -2.02 -27.29 -1.89
CA VAL A 20 -2.64 -26.38 -2.85
C VAL A 20 -2.54 -24.99 -2.22
N PRO A 21 -1.70 -24.08 -2.74
CA PRO A 21 -1.62 -22.74 -2.18
C PRO A 21 -2.91 -22.02 -2.53
N GLN A 22 -3.67 -21.56 -1.54
CA GLN A 22 -4.67 -20.53 -1.79
C GLN A 22 -3.92 -19.27 -2.24
N ALA A 23 -4.10 -18.93 -3.51
CA ALA A 23 -3.40 -17.85 -4.19
C ALA A 23 -3.77 -16.49 -3.59
N LYS A 24 -2.74 -15.67 -3.30
CA LYS A 24 -2.86 -14.21 -3.40
C LYS A 24 -3.62 -13.90 -4.70
N ALA A 25 -4.58 -12.97 -4.68
CA ALA A 25 -5.13 -12.45 -5.93
C ALA A 25 -3.98 -11.78 -6.68
N GLY A 26 -3.34 -12.52 -7.59
CA GLY A 26 -2.30 -12.00 -8.45
C GLY A 26 -2.95 -11.25 -9.62
N ASP A 27 -2.12 -10.70 -10.50
CA ASP A 27 -2.58 -9.98 -11.68
C ASP A 27 -3.65 -10.81 -12.43
N PRO A 28 -4.78 -10.21 -12.84
CA PRO A 28 -5.78 -10.90 -13.64
C PRO A 28 -5.12 -11.58 -14.82
N VAL A 29 -5.30 -12.89 -14.90
CA VAL A 29 -4.71 -13.74 -15.93
C VAL A 29 -5.79 -14.63 -16.50
N THR A 30 -5.79 -14.81 -17.81
CA THR A 30 -6.67 -15.76 -18.48
C THR A 30 -5.83 -16.68 -19.35
N CYS A 31 -5.96 -17.99 -19.09
CA CYS A 31 -5.37 -19.05 -19.90
C CYS A 31 -6.50 -19.61 -20.79
N ASP A 32 -6.42 -19.42 -22.10
CA ASP A 32 -7.50 -19.86 -23.01
C ASP A 32 -7.31 -21.33 -23.40
N ASN A 33 -8.03 -22.22 -22.71
CA ASN A 33 -8.00 -23.65 -23.00
C ASN A 33 -8.70 -24.02 -24.33
N ASN A 34 -9.56 -23.15 -24.87
CA ASN A 34 -10.28 -23.40 -26.13
C ASN A 34 -9.41 -23.10 -27.35
N ARG A 35 -8.31 -22.38 -27.17
CA ARG A 35 -7.34 -22.03 -28.23
C ARG A 35 -6.20 -23.03 -28.37
N GLY A 36 -6.34 -24.19 -27.72
CA GLY A 36 -5.42 -25.32 -27.83
C GLY A 36 -4.27 -25.27 -26.84
N ASN A 37 -3.66 -26.44 -26.65
CA ASN A 37 -2.54 -26.65 -25.73
C ASN A 37 -1.31 -27.11 -26.50
N TYR A 38 -0.13 -26.91 -25.91
CA TYR A 38 1.14 -27.43 -26.41
C TYR A 38 1.80 -28.33 -25.36
N THR A 39 2.71 -29.20 -25.80
CA THR A 39 3.52 -30.03 -24.92
C THR A 39 4.85 -29.35 -24.61
N ALA A 40 5.39 -29.56 -23.40
CA ALA A 40 6.70 -29.05 -23.03
C ALA A 40 7.78 -29.53 -24.02
N ASN A 41 8.69 -28.64 -24.40
CA ASN A 41 9.73 -28.86 -25.42
C ASN A 41 9.21 -29.12 -26.86
N SER A 42 7.92 -28.89 -27.14
CA SER A 42 7.41 -28.86 -28.52
C SER A 42 8.03 -27.71 -29.32
N THR A 43 7.91 -27.75 -30.64
CA THR A 43 8.33 -26.66 -31.53
C THR A 43 7.72 -25.32 -31.09
N TYR A 44 6.40 -25.30 -30.82
CA TYR A 44 5.73 -24.10 -30.31
C TYR A 44 6.28 -23.64 -28.95
N ASP A 45 6.51 -24.54 -27.99
CA ASP A 45 7.05 -24.17 -26.66
C ASP A 45 8.44 -23.55 -26.78
N ASN A 46 9.33 -24.15 -27.58
CA ASN A 46 10.66 -23.62 -27.84
C ASN A 46 10.58 -22.24 -28.51
N ASN A 47 9.67 -22.07 -29.47
CA ASN A 47 9.45 -20.80 -30.16
C ASN A 47 8.94 -19.73 -29.18
N LEU A 48 7.96 -20.05 -28.34
CA LEU A 48 7.39 -19.16 -27.34
C LEU A 48 8.41 -18.79 -26.26
N SER A 49 9.20 -19.75 -25.74
CA SER A 49 10.26 -19.50 -24.77
C SER A 49 11.37 -18.60 -25.33
N THR A 50 11.76 -18.83 -26.59
CA THR A 50 12.73 -17.97 -27.28
C THR A 50 12.18 -16.56 -27.44
N LEU A 51 10.94 -16.42 -27.88
CA LEU A 51 10.28 -15.14 -28.06
C LEU A 51 10.17 -14.37 -26.74
N LEU A 52 9.66 -15.01 -25.68
CA LEU A 52 9.48 -14.38 -24.36
C LEU A 52 10.80 -13.98 -23.71
N SER A 53 11.89 -14.74 -23.88
CA SER A 53 13.19 -14.39 -23.30
C SER A 53 13.90 -13.23 -24.02
N THR A 54 13.59 -13.01 -25.29
CA THR A 54 14.31 -12.06 -26.15
C THR A 54 13.57 -10.76 -26.43
N PHE A 55 12.23 -10.73 -26.40
CA PHE A 55 11.47 -9.58 -26.95
C PHE A 55 11.66 -8.26 -26.18
N THR A 56 11.90 -8.30 -24.86
CA THR A 56 12.17 -7.10 -24.04
C THR A 56 13.65 -6.72 -24.00
N ASN A 57 14.55 -7.71 -23.99
CA ASN A 57 15.99 -7.50 -23.77
C ASN A 57 16.77 -7.22 -25.07
N SER A 58 16.28 -7.70 -26.21
CA SER A 58 16.96 -7.54 -27.51
C SER A 58 16.54 -6.28 -28.26
N HIS A 59 15.57 -5.53 -27.72
CA HIS A 59 14.96 -4.37 -28.37
C HIS A 59 14.99 -3.12 -27.47
N THR A 60 16.14 -2.84 -26.86
CA THR A 60 16.32 -1.69 -25.94
C THR A 60 16.11 -0.33 -26.58
N GLN A 61 16.13 -0.26 -27.91
CA GLN A 61 15.77 0.92 -28.71
C GLN A 61 14.29 1.31 -28.62
N ILE A 62 13.40 0.40 -28.20
CA ILE A 62 11.98 0.70 -27.99
C ILE A 62 11.84 1.47 -26.67
N ASN A 63 11.57 2.77 -26.78
CA ASN A 63 11.38 3.66 -25.64
C ASN A 63 9.91 4.03 -25.38
N TYR A 64 8.99 3.63 -26.26
CA TYR A 64 7.57 4.01 -26.20
C TYR A 64 6.67 2.99 -25.49
N GLY A 65 7.18 1.79 -25.19
CA GLY A 65 6.51 0.80 -24.33
C GLY A 65 5.54 -0.15 -25.05
N PHE A 66 5.63 -0.29 -26.37
CA PHE A 66 4.83 -1.23 -27.16
C PHE A 66 5.74 -2.23 -27.90
N TYR A 67 5.46 -3.51 -27.73
CA TYR A 67 6.23 -4.63 -28.27
C TYR A 67 5.26 -5.60 -28.96
N ASN A 68 5.46 -5.90 -30.24
CA ASN A 68 4.66 -6.86 -31.00
C ASN A 68 5.57 -7.73 -31.88
N PHE A 69 5.92 -8.92 -31.38
CA PHE A 69 6.92 -9.77 -32.02
C PHE A 69 6.39 -11.18 -32.25
N SER A 70 6.87 -11.82 -33.32
CA SER A 70 6.57 -13.23 -33.60
C SER A 70 7.85 -14.01 -33.82
N TYR A 71 7.80 -15.31 -33.56
CA TYR A 71 8.93 -16.22 -33.72
C TYR A 71 8.47 -17.60 -34.20
N GLY A 72 9.23 -18.20 -35.13
CA GLY A 72 8.87 -19.42 -35.84
C GLY A 72 8.40 -19.15 -37.28
N GLU A 73 8.66 -20.10 -38.17
CA GLU A 73 8.43 -19.93 -39.62
C GLU A 73 7.02 -20.33 -40.07
N ASN A 74 6.42 -21.37 -39.47
CA ASN A 74 5.18 -21.99 -39.95
C ASN A 74 4.11 -22.11 -38.84
N GLU A 75 2.85 -21.88 -39.21
CA GLU A 75 1.68 -22.24 -38.40
C GLU A 75 1.55 -23.78 -38.34
N PRO A 76 1.11 -24.37 -37.21
CA PRO A 76 0.56 -23.76 -35.99
C PRO A 76 1.59 -23.58 -34.86
N ASP A 77 2.89 -23.65 -35.17
CA ASP A 77 3.99 -23.59 -34.20
C ASP A 77 4.63 -22.20 -34.08
N LYS A 78 4.16 -21.24 -34.88
CA LYS A 78 4.57 -19.84 -34.79
C LYS A 78 3.94 -19.19 -33.56
N ALA A 79 4.77 -18.51 -32.76
CA ALA A 79 4.35 -17.79 -31.56
C ALA A 79 4.28 -16.29 -31.82
N TYR A 80 3.29 -15.63 -31.22
CA TYR A 80 3.05 -14.20 -31.27
C TYR A 80 2.99 -13.67 -29.84
N VAL A 81 3.60 -12.50 -29.58
CA VAL A 81 3.58 -11.81 -28.28
C VAL A 81 3.31 -10.33 -28.49
N ILE A 82 2.36 -9.80 -27.72
CA ILE A 82 2.13 -8.37 -27.52
C ILE A 82 2.46 -8.03 -26.06
N GLY A 83 3.30 -7.03 -25.85
CA GLY A 83 3.58 -6.41 -24.55
C GLY A 83 3.34 -4.91 -24.62
N VAL A 84 2.50 -4.36 -23.75
CA VAL A 84 2.17 -2.94 -23.73
C VAL A 84 2.24 -2.40 -22.33
N CYS A 85 3.01 -1.33 -22.12
CA CYS A 85 3.08 -0.62 -20.85
C CYS A 85 2.20 0.63 -20.88
N ARG A 86 1.76 1.07 -19.70
CA ARG A 86 1.02 2.33 -19.55
C ARG A 86 1.89 3.50 -20.01
N GLY A 87 1.29 4.49 -20.67
CA GLY A 87 2.04 5.53 -21.40
C GLY A 87 2.88 6.48 -20.55
N ASP A 88 2.72 6.46 -19.23
CA ASP A 88 3.48 7.21 -18.23
C ASP A 88 4.63 6.40 -17.59
N VAL A 89 4.83 5.14 -18.00
CA VAL A 89 5.86 4.25 -17.46
C VAL A 89 7.16 4.39 -18.22
N THR A 90 8.29 4.49 -17.51
CA THR A 90 9.61 4.60 -18.14
C THR A 90 9.98 3.33 -18.91
N SER A 91 10.85 3.44 -19.92
CA SER A 91 11.25 2.28 -20.73
C SER A 91 11.91 1.17 -19.89
N ASN A 92 12.63 1.54 -18.83
CA ASN A 92 13.26 0.59 -17.92
C ASN A 92 12.22 -0.13 -17.05
N ASP A 93 11.33 0.62 -16.42
CA ASP A 93 10.27 0.04 -15.57
C ASP A 93 9.32 -0.83 -16.41
N CYS A 94 9.05 -0.41 -17.64
CA CYS A 94 8.26 -1.18 -18.59
C CYS A 94 8.87 -2.57 -18.87
N ARG A 95 10.18 -2.64 -19.16
CA ARG A 95 10.88 -3.93 -19.36
C ARG A 95 10.88 -4.78 -18.10
N THR A 96 11.14 -4.16 -16.94
CA THR A 96 11.09 -4.86 -15.65
C THR A 96 9.70 -5.44 -15.37
N ASN A 97 8.64 -4.68 -15.64
CA ASN A 97 7.26 -5.11 -15.42
C ASN A 97 6.83 -6.20 -16.41
N LEU A 98 7.18 -6.07 -17.70
CA LEU A 98 6.96 -7.13 -18.68
C LEU A 98 7.68 -8.42 -18.28
N ASN A 99 8.94 -8.35 -17.82
CA ASN A 99 9.69 -9.53 -17.36
C ASN A 99 9.02 -10.23 -16.17
N LYS A 100 8.44 -9.47 -15.23
CA LYS A 100 7.63 -10.03 -14.14
C LYS A 100 6.36 -10.71 -14.67
N SER A 101 5.66 -10.07 -15.62
CA SER A 101 4.46 -10.64 -16.24
C SER A 101 4.76 -11.92 -17.04
N ILE A 102 5.92 -12.03 -17.69
CA ILE A 102 6.37 -13.25 -18.36
C ILE A 102 6.50 -14.40 -17.36
N ALA A 103 7.23 -14.17 -16.26
CA ALA A 103 7.40 -15.19 -15.23
C ALA A 103 6.05 -15.60 -14.61
N TYR A 104 5.17 -14.62 -14.37
CA TYR A 104 3.86 -14.86 -13.79
C TYR A 104 2.93 -15.63 -14.75
N ILE A 105 2.80 -15.21 -16.02
CA ILE A 105 1.91 -15.87 -16.99
C ILE A 105 2.39 -17.28 -17.32
N ARG A 106 3.71 -17.53 -17.43
CA ARG A 106 4.26 -18.87 -17.64
C ARG A 106 4.04 -19.79 -16.43
N GLY A 107 4.04 -19.24 -15.22
CA GLY A 107 3.71 -19.98 -14.01
C GLY A 107 2.21 -20.31 -13.88
N LYS A 108 1.33 -19.48 -14.43
CA LYS A 108 -0.13 -19.64 -14.34
C LYS A 108 -0.76 -20.39 -15.51
N CYS A 109 -0.21 -20.23 -16.71
CA CYS A 109 -0.68 -20.85 -17.95
C CYS A 109 0.45 -21.74 -18.52
N PRO A 110 0.67 -22.95 -17.96
CA PRO A 110 1.86 -23.73 -18.25
C PRO A 110 1.87 -24.34 -19.66
N ASN A 111 0.71 -24.55 -20.27
CA ASN A 111 0.58 -25.31 -21.52
C ASN A 111 -0.46 -24.77 -22.51
N GLN A 112 -1.11 -23.64 -22.24
CA GLN A 112 -2.08 -23.02 -23.14
C GLN A 112 -1.36 -22.27 -24.26
N LYS A 113 -1.79 -22.46 -25.50
CA LYS A 113 -1.22 -21.76 -26.66
C LYS A 113 -1.53 -20.26 -26.65
N GLU A 114 -2.60 -19.84 -25.99
CA GLU A 114 -3.00 -18.44 -25.86
C GLU A 114 -3.27 -18.06 -24.41
N ALA A 115 -2.66 -16.97 -23.95
CA ALA A 115 -2.92 -16.43 -22.63
C ALA A 115 -2.62 -14.94 -22.54
N ILE A 116 -3.35 -14.25 -21.66
CA ILE A 116 -3.20 -12.82 -21.39
C ILE A 116 -3.12 -12.55 -19.90
N VAL A 117 -2.26 -11.61 -19.50
CA VAL A 117 -2.20 -11.06 -18.14
C VAL A 117 -2.25 -9.54 -18.18
N TRP A 118 -3.05 -8.96 -17.27
CA TRP A 118 -3.13 -7.52 -17.06
C TRP A 118 -2.44 -7.16 -15.74
N GLY A 119 -1.17 -6.77 -15.83
CA GLY A 119 -0.44 -6.19 -14.71
C GLY A 119 -0.90 -4.76 -14.41
N GLY A 120 -0.55 -4.27 -13.22
CA GLY A 120 -0.88 -2.90 -12.79
C GLY A 120 -0.48 -1.83 -13.81
N ASP A 121 0.70 -1.97 -14.40
CA ASP A 121 1.31 -0.98 -15.30
C ASP A 121 1.54 -1.50 -16.73
N ASN A 122 1.17 -2.75 -17.03
CA ASN A 122 1.40 -3.37 -18.33
C ASN A 122 0.39 -4.48 -18.66
N THR A 123 0.29 -4.85 -19.93
CA THR A 123 -0.46 -6.01 -20.43
C THR A 123 0.50 -6.88 -21.23
N LEU A 124 0.42 -8.20 -21.07
CA LEU A 124 1.19 -9.18 -21.85
C LEU A 124 0.24 -10.25 -22.39
N TRP A 125 0.24 -10.45 -23.69
CA TRP A 125 -0.61 -11.41 -24.41
C TRP A 125 0.24 -12.22 -25.37
N TYR A 126 0.16 -13.54 -25.31
CA TYR A 126 0.77 -14.42 -26.30
C TYR A 126 -0.26 -15.34 -26.94
N SER A 127 -0.01 -15.76 -28.17
CA SER A 127 -0.89 -16.66 -28.93
C SER A 127 -0.11 -17.43 -30.00
N ASN A 128 -0.70 -18.53 -30.49
CA ASN A 128 -0.22 -19.29 -31.65
C ASN A 128 -0.90 -18.89 -32.97
N ARG A 129 -1.63 -17.77 -32.97
CA ARG A 129 -2.18 -17.14 -34.16
C ARG A 129 -1.81 -15.66 -34.13
N SER A 130 -1.87 -15.02 -35.29
CA SER A 130 -1.68 -13.57 -35.33
C SER A 130 -2.76 -12.87 -34.49
N ILE A 131 -2.30 -12.08 -33.53
CA ILE A 131 -3.10 -11.19 -32.68
C ILE A 131 -2.83 -9.71 -32.98
N PHE A 132 -1.95 -9.43 -33.94
CA PHE A 132 -1.58 -8.07 -34.33
C PHE A 132 -2.69 -7.40 -35.13
N GLY A 133 -2.92 -6.10 -34.87
CA GLY A 133 -3.90 -5.27 -35.56
C GLY A 133 -5.36 -5.75 -35.45
N SER A 134 -5.62 -6.72 -34.57
CA SER A 134 -6.91 -7.37 -34.41
C SER A 134 -7.59 -6.87 -33.14
N MET A 135 -8.81 -6.35 -33.26
CA MET A 135 -9.58 -5.88 -32.11
C MET A 135 -10.29 -7.05 -31.43
N GLU A 136 -9.88 -7.36 -30.21
CA GLU A 136 -10.48 -8.38 -29.35
C GLU A 136 -10.89 -7.77 -28.00
N VAL A 137 -12.15 -8.00 -27.65
CA VAL A 137 -12.79 -7.46 -26.43
C VAL A 137 -13.04 -8.52 -25.36
N SER A 138 -12.84 -9.81 -25.70
CA SER A 138 -13.02 -10.94 -24.79
C SER A 138 -11.70 -11.71 -24.67
N PRO A 139 -11.31 -12.17 -23.46
CA PRO A 139 -12.04 -12.08 -22.20
C PRO A 139 -11.99 -10.67 -21.59
N THR A 140 -13.07 -10.24 -20.94
CA THR A 140 -13.11 -8.98 -20.17
C THR A 140 -12.99 -9.27 -18.67
N GLN A 141 -12.11 -8.55 -17.98
CA GLN A 141 -11.97 -8.59 -16.53
C GLN A 141 -12.36 -7.25 -15.91
N TYR A 142 -13.10 -7.31 -14.80
CA TYR A 142 -13.53 -6.14 -14.04
C TYR A 142 -12.86 -6.12 -12.68
N ILE A 143 -12.27 -5.00 -12.31
CA ILE A 143 -11.80 -4.77 -10.94
C ILE A 143 -12.65 -3.66 -10.35
N ILE A 144 -13.46 -4.00 -9.35
CA ILE A 144 -14.45 -3.11 -8.75
C ILE A 144 -13.99 -2.71 -7.36
N TYR A 145 -14.02 -1.41 -7.05
CA TYR A 145 -13.64 -0.91 -5.74
C TYR A 145 -14.87 -0.98 -4.82
N GLU A 146 -14.69 -1.37 -3.56
CA GLU A 146 -15.83 -1.62 -2.66
C GLU A 146 -16.61 -0.35 -2.29
N ARG A 147 -15.97 0.82 -2.33
CA ARG A 147 -16.55 2.09 -1.91
C ARG A 147 -17.51 2.67 -2.96
N ASP A 148 -18.69 3.06 -2.50
CA ASP A 148 -19.72 3.72 -3.31
C ASP A 148 -19.53 5.25 -3.32
N VAL A 149 -20.04 5.89 -4.37
CA VAL A 149 -20.18 7.35 -4.50
C VAL A 149 -21.66 7.69 -4.63
N ASN A 150 -22.10 8.67 -3.85
CA ASN A 150 -23.45 9.23 -3.96
C ASN A 150 -23.44 10.43 -4.93
N GLY A 151 -24.34 10.42 -5.91
CA GLY A 151 -24.63 11.58 -6.76
C GLY A 151 -24.42 11.34 -8.26
N ASN A 152 -25.33 11.90 -9.07
CA ASN A 152 -25.29 11.82 -10.53
C ASN A 152 -24.09 12.58 -11.13
N GLU A 153 -23.61 13.61 -10.45
CA GLU A 153 -22.54 14.49 -10.92
C GLU A 153 -21.18 13.78 -11.04
N TYR A 154 -20.85 12.84 -10.14
CA TYR A 154 -19.63 12.03 -10.27
C TYR A 154 -19.69 11.16 -11.53
N THR A 155 -20.87 10.59 -11.80
CA THR A 155 -21.10 9.75 -12.97
C THR A 155 -21.00 10.58 -14.26
N GLU A 156 -21.53 11.80 -14.25
CA GLU A 156 -21.44 12.73 -15.38
C GLU A 156 -19.99 13.20 -15.63
N ALA A 157 -19.28 13.61 -14.58
CA ALA A 157 -17.87 13.99 -14.67
C ALA A 157 -16.99 12.82 -15.16
N LEU A 158 -17.26 11.59 -14.68
CA LEU A 158 -16.60 10.39 -15.17
C LEU A 158 -16.88 10.14 -16.65
N GLY A 159 -18.14 10.25 -17.09
CA GLY A 159 -18.52 10.07 -18.49
C GLY A 159 -17.86 11.11 -19.41
N ASN A 160 -17.84 12.38 -18.99
CA ASN A 160 -17.20 13.46 -19.73
C ASN A 160 -15.66 13.30 -19.78
N LEU A 161 -15.05 12.88 -18.68
CA LEU A 161 -13.63 12.56 -18.64
C LEU A 161 -13.30 11.40 -19.59
N MET A 162 -14.05 10.30 -19.54
CA MET A 162 -13.80 9.12 -20.37
C MET A 162 -13.88 9.44 -21.86
N ARG A 163 -14.91 10.18 -22.29
CA ARG A 163 -15.06 10.63 -23.69
C ARG A 163 -13.90 11.52 -24.14
N LYS A 164 -13.45 12.44 -23.28
CA LYS A 164 -12.27 13.29 -23.56
C LYS A 164 -11.00 12.45 -23.73
N LEU A 165 -10.79 11.48 -22.84
CA LEU A 165 -9.61 10.62 -22.85
C LEU A 165 -9.59 9.68 -24.05
N GLU A 166 -10.75 9.13 -24.41
CA GLU A 166 -10.94 8.22 -25.53
C GLU A 166 -10.52 8.86 -26.85
N GLN A 167 -11.02 10.06 -27.16
CA GLN A 167 -10.61 10.83 -28.34
C GLN A 167 -9.09 11.10 -28.37
N LYS A 168 -8.52 11.46 -27.22
CA LYS A 168 -7.09 11.74 -27.10
C LYS A 168 -6.23 10.49 -27.27
N ALA A 169 -6.65 9.35 -26.73
CA ALA A 169 -5.92 8.09 -26.86
C ALA A 169 -6.03 7.54 -28.29
N ALA A 170 -7.22 7.55 -28.89
CA ALA A 170 -7.46 7.00 -30.22
C ALA A 170 -6.67 7.72 -31.33
N SER A 171 -6.46 9.03 -31.17
CA SER A 171 -5.64 9.86 -32.07
C SER A 171 -4.12 9.64 -31.97
N GLY A 172 -3.65 8.82 -31.02
CA GLY A 172 -2.24 8.43 -30.92
C GLY A 172 -1.75 7.67 -32.17
N ASP A 173 -0.44 7.62 -32.37
CA ASP A 173 0.18 6.90 -33.50
C ASP A 173 0.46 5.42 -33.18
N SER A 174 1.19 4.73 -34.05
CA SER A 174 1.55 3.31 -33.89
C SER A 174 2.52 3.03 -32.74
N ARG A 175 3.05 4.07 -32.07
CA ARG A 175 3.94 3.94 -30.92
C ARG A 175 3.14 3.96 -29.63
N ARG A 176 2.09 4.78 -29.54
CA ARG A 176 1.32 4.97 -28.30
C ARG A 176 -0.08 5.52 -28.54
N LYS A 177 -1.07 4.82 -27.97
CA LYS A 177 -2.47 5.27 -27.87
C LYS A 177 -2.93 5.26 -26.41
N TYR A 178 -2.59 6.33 -25.69
CA TYR A 178 -2.81 6.46 -24.25
C TYR A 178 -3.21 7.89 -23.91
N ALA A 179 -4.14 8.04 -22.97
CA ALA A 179 -4.46 9.32 -22.39
C ALA A 179 -4.78 9.16 -20.90
N ALA A 180 -4.32 10.11 -20.10
CA ALA A 180 -4.70 10.24 -18.70
C ALA A 180 -4.93 11.71 -18.37
N ASP A 181 -5.94 11.95 -17.55
CA ASP A 181 -6.31 13.29 -17.10
C ASP A 181 -7.26 13.17 -15.89
N ASN A 182 -7.71 14.31 -15.41
CA ASN A 182 -8.68 14.41 -14.33
C ASN A 182 -9.78 15.41 -14.70
N MET A 183 -10.92 15.25 -14.05
CA MET A 183 -12.03 16.18 -14.12
C MET A 183 -12.56 16.41 -12.71
N ILE A 184 -13.08 17.61 -12.48
CA ILE A 184 -13.73 17.96 -11.22
C ILE A 184 -15.23 18.05 -11.55
N GLY A 185 -16.05 17.23 -10.88
CA GLY A 185 -17.50 17.34 -10.97
C GLY A 185 -18.03 18.56 -10.21
N ASP A 186 -19.31 18.88 -10.39
CA ASP A 186 -19.93 20.10 -9.85
C ASP A 186 -19.88 20.19 -8.31
N ASN A 187 -19.95 19.05 -7.59
CA ASN A 187 -19.71 18.93 -6.15
C ASN A 187 -18.22 18.90 -5.73
N PHE A 188 -17.29 19.37 -6.56
CA PHE A 188 -15.84 19.37 -6.32
C PHE A 188 -15.20 17.98 -6.18
N THR A 189 -15.91 16.90 -6.51
CA THR A 189 -15.36 15.54 -6.54
C THR A 189 -14.45 15.37 -7.74
N LYS A 190 -13.16 15.16 -7.47
CA LYS A 190 -12.16 14.87 -8.49
C LYS A 190 -12.27 13.41 -8.94
N VAL A 191 -12.39 13.19 -10.25
CA VAL A 191 -12.25 11.90 -10.90
C VAL A 191 -10.97 11.91 -11.72
N ASN A 192 -10.09 10.95 -11.48
CA ASN A 192 -8.89 10.71 -12.30
C ASN A 192 -9.17 9.50 -13.17
N GLY A 193 -8.70 9.52 -14.40
CA GLY A 193 -8.93 8.45 -15.36
C GLY A 193 -7.75 8.28 -16.29
N PHE A 194 -7.56 7.05 -16.75
CA PHE A 194 -6.78 6.79 -17.96
C PHE A 194 -7.50 5.80 -18.85
N VAL A 195 -7.24 5.91 -20.15
CA VAL A 195 -7.64 4.94 -21.16
C VAL A 195 -6.43 4.60 -22.03
N GLN A 196 -6.36 3.36 -22.49
CA GLN A 196 -5.30 2.87 -23.35
C GLN A 196 -5.83 1.80 -24.28
N CYS A 197 -5.40 1.83 -25.54
CA CYS A 197 -5.64 0.75 -26.49
C CYS A 197 -4.32 0.29 -27.12
N MET A 198 -4.34 -0.85 -27.78
CA MET A 198 -3.17 -1.39 -28.48
C MET A 198 -2.74 -0.42 -29.62
N PRO A 199 -1.48 0.05 -29.66
CA PRO A 199 -1.03 1.00 -30.67
C PRO A 199 -1.11 0.53 -32.12
N ASP A 200 -1.13 -0.78 -32.37
CA ASP A 200 -1.27 -1.37 -33.71
C ASP A 200 -2.72 -1.40 -34.24
N LEU A 201 -3.69 -0.93 -33.45
CA LEU A 201 -5.07 -0.75 -33.91
C LEU A 201 -5.22 0.54 -34.73
N SER A 202 -6.20 0.55 -35.64
CA SER A 202 -6.64 1.81 -36.25
C SER A 202 -7.27 2.75 -35.21
N MET A 203 -7.37 4.04 -35.54
CA MET A 203 -8.10 5.00 -34.70
C MET A 203 -9.54 4.54 -34.45
N GLN A 204 -10.22 4.04 -35.49
CA GLN A 204 -11.59 3.55 -35.40
C GLN A 204 -11.71 2.34 -34.45
N GLN A 205 -10.86 1.32 -34.61
CA GLN A 205 -10.87 0.15 -33.72
C GLN A 205 -10.53 0.51 -32.27
N CYS A 206 -9.63 1.48 -32.06
CA CYS A 206 -9.32 1.96 -30.71
C CYS A 206 -10.54 2.65 -30.06
N THR A 207 -11.19 3.55 -30.79
CA THR A 207 -12.46 4.20 -30.40
C THR A 207 -13.50 3.14 -30.07
N GLU A 208 -13.77 2.20 -30.99
CA GLU A 208 -14.76 1.14 -30.78
C GLU A 208 -14.49 0.28 -29.53
N CYS A 209 -13.23 -0.09 -29.27
CA CYS A 209 -12.87 -0.85 -28.07
C CYS A 209 -13.09 -0.05 -26.79
N LEU A 210 -12.63 1.21 -26.77
CA LEU A 210 -12.74 2.08 -25.62
C LEU A 210 -14.21 2.45 -25.35
N ASP A 211 -15.00 2.72 -26.38
CA ASP A 211 -16.45 2.95 -26.28
C ASP A 211 -17.14 1.75 -25.62
N GLN A 212 -16.84 0.52 -26.06
CA GLN A 212 -17.39 -0.67 -25.42
C GLN A 212 -17.00 -0.76 -23.93
N ALA A 213 -15.73 -0.51 -23.60
CA ALA A 213 -15.27 -0.52 -22.21
C ALA A 213 -15.90 0.58 -21.35
N ILE A 214 -16.12 1.78 -21.91
CA ILE A 214 -16.75 2.92 -21.22
C ILE A 214 -18.23 2.62 -20.96
N ASN A 215 -18.93 2.03 -21.95
CA ASN A 215 -20.34 1.65 -21.82
C ASN A 215 -20.59 0.52 -20.80
N GLU A 216 -19.55 -0.24 -20.43
CA GLU A 216 -19.60 -1.26 -19.37
C GLU A 216 -19.50 -0.67 -17.96
N ILE A 217 -18.95 0.55 -17.79
CA ILE A 217 -18.84 1.23 -16.48
C ILE A 217 -20.21 1.34 -15.77
N PRO A 218 -21.29 1.86 -16.37
CA PRO A 218 -22.58 1.97 -15.70
C PRO A 218 -23.26 0.62 -15.43
N ILE A 219 -22.78 -0.47 -16.03
CA ILE A 219 -23.32 -1.83 -15.85
C ILE A 219 -22.59 -2.53 -14.70
N TYR A 220 -21.26 -2.59 -14.76
CA TYR A 220 -20.44 -3.38 -13.86
C TYR A 220 -19.79 -2.57 -12.73
N CYS A 221 -19.63 -1.26 -12.90
CA CYS A 221 -19.03 -0.36 -11.90
C CYS A 221 -20.02 0.71 -11.40
N LYS A 222 -21.33 0.44 -11.51
CA LYS A 222 -22.38 1.40 -11.16
C LYS A 222 -22.24 1.88 -9.72
N GLY A 223 -22.19 3.20 -9.54
CA GLY A 223 -22.11 3.85 -8.24
C GLY A 223 -20.75 3.67 -7.53
N LYS A 224 -19.72 3.14 -8.19
CA LYS A 224 -18.42 2.87 -7.58
C LYS A 224 -17.47 4.04 -7.70
N MET A 225 -16.67 4.25 -6.66
CA MET A 225 -15.68 5.33 -6.62
C MET A 225 -14.46 5.06 -7.52
N GLY A 226 -14.18 3.79 -7.82
CA GLY A 226 -13.12 3.41 -8.75
C GLY A 226 -13.40 2.08 -9.41
N GLY A 227 -12.80 1.87 -10.57
CA GLY A 227 -13.01 0.67 -11.36
C GLY A 227 -12.00 0.51 -12.49
N HIS A 228 -11.79 -0.74 -12.90
CA HIS A 228 -11.01 -1.09 -14.09
C HIS A 228 -11.88 -1.93 -15.02
N VAL A 229 -11.78 -1.66 -16.32
CA VAL A 229 -12.28 -2.54 -17.38
C VAL A 229 -11.07 -2.95 -18.20
N LEU A 230 -10.77 -4.25 -18.20
CA LEU A 230 -9.57 -4.82 -18.79
C LEU A 230 -9.98 -5.76 -19.93
N LYS A 231 -9.64 -5.38 -21.16
CA LYS A 231 -9.86 -6.18 -22.37
C LYS A 231 -8.51 -6.45 -23.06
N PRO A 232 -8.43 -7.40 -24.00
CA PRO A 232 -7.21 -7.63 -24.76
C PRO A 232 -6.77 -6.40 -25.54
N SER A 233 -7.68 -5.75 -26.26
CA SER A 233 -7.33 -4.62 -27.12
C SER A 233 -7.33 -3.24 -26.43
N CYS A 234 -7.94 -3.11 -25.26
CA CYS A 234 -7.98 -1.85 -24.53
C CYS A 234 -8.24 -2.02 -23.04
N ARG A 235 -7.87 -1.01 -22.26
CA ARG A 235 -8.11 -0.95 -20.82
C ARG A 235 -8.39 0.47 -20.37
N LEU A 236 -9.18 0.60 -19.32
CA LEU A 236 -9.39 1.86 -18.63
C LEU A 236 -9.37 1.67 -17.12
N ARG A 237 -9.08 2.75 -16.41
CA ARG A 237 -9.22 2.85 -14.96
C ARG A 237 -9.71 4.23 -14.59
N PHE A 238 -10.58 4.30 -13.59
CA PHE A 238 -10.93 5.54 -12.91
C PHE A 238 -10.84 5.39 -11.40
N ASP A 239 -10.52 6.49 -10.72
CA ASP A 239 -10.30 6.55 -9.26
C ASP A 239 -10.30 8.02 -8.79
N PRO A 240 -10.69 8.33 -7.55
CA PRO A 240 -10.53 9.66 -6.95
C PRO A 240 -9.08 10.09 -6.73
N TYR A 241 -8.13 9.16 -6.70
CA TYR A 241 -6.71 9.44 -6.51
C TYR A 241 -5.96 9.47 -7.85
N THR A 242 -4.94 10.32 -7.95
CA THR A 242 -4.04 10.33 -9.11
C THR A 242 -3.10 9.13 -9.04
N PHE A 243 -3.11 8.27 -10.06
CA PHE A 243 -2.34 7.01 -10.13
C PHE A 243 -1.45 6.92 -11.37
N TYR A 244 -1.32 8.01 -12.12
CA TYR A 244 -0.50 8.12 -13.31
C TYR A 244 0.49 9.28 -13.14
N SER A 245 1.66 9.16 -13.77
CA SER A 245 2.64 10.23 -13.90
C SER A 245 2.39 11.06 -15.17
N PRO A 246 3.02 12.24 -15.34
CA PRO A 246 3.01 12.95 -16.61
C PRO A 246 3.39 12.03 -17.77
N THR A 247 2.66 12.10 -18.88
CA THR A 247 2.94 11.25 -20.05
C THR A 247 4.31 11.59 -20.60
N ILE A 248 5.11 10.56 -20.87
CA ILE A 248 6.46 10.74 -21.43
C ILE A 248 6.31 11.22 -22.87
N GLU A 249 6.83 12.41 -23.18
CA GLU A 249 6.86 12.90 -24.57
C GLU A 249 7.78 12.00 -25.40
N LEU A 250 7.28 11.58 -26.56
CA LEU A 250 8.05 10.78 -27.50
C LEU A 250 8.71 11.70 -28.52
N ASP A 251 10.01 11.51 -28.75
CA ASP A 251 10.73 12.25 -29.77
C ASP A 251 10.05 12.09 -31.14
N LEU A 252 9.74 13.21 -31.79
CA LEU A 252 9.11 13.26 -33.11
C LEU A 252 9.98 12.62 -34.22
N ASN A 253 11.28 12.41 -33.96
CA ASN A 253 12.28 11.96 -34.94
C ASN A 253 12.73 10.49 -34.81
N ALA A 254 12.14 9.68 -33.93
CA ALA A 254 12.50 8.26 -33.82
C ALA A 254 11.95 7.47 -35.03
N THR A 255 12.86 7.05 -35.92
CA THR A 255 12.55 6.28 -37.14
C THR A 255 11.87 4.94 -36.79
N ILE A 256 10.69 4.70 -37.36
CA ILE A 256 9.96 3.43 -37.25
C ILE A 256 10.80 2.32 -37.94
N PRO A 257 11.18 1.22 -37.26
CA PRO A 257 11.74 0.06 -37.95
C PRO A 257 10.68 -0.53 -38.90
N PRO A 258 11.02 -0.89 -40.16
CA PRO A 258 10.05 -1.45 -41.09
C PRO A 258 9.48 -2.77 -40.57
N ALA A 259 8.17 -3.00 -40.81
CA ALA A 259 7.49 -4.25 -40.48
C ALA A 259 8.18 -5.44 -41.18
N PRO A 260 8.32 -6.61 -40.51
CA PRO A 260 8.96 -7.76 -41.12
C PRO A 260 8.09 -8.30 -42.28
N SER A 261 8.69 -8.35 -43.47
CA SER A 261 8.13 -9.01 -44.66
C SER A 261 8.33 -10.53 -44.56
N PRO A 262 7.47 -11.37 -45.16
CA PRO A 262 7.63 -12.83 -45.14
C PRO A 262 8.87 -13.25 -45.94
N SER A 263 9.86 -13.83 -45.26
CA SER A 263 11.06 -14.38 -45.90
C SER A 263 10.70 -15.60 -46.73
N THR A 264 10.87 -15.48 -48.05
CA THR A 264 10.74 -16.58 -49.01
C THR A 264 12.04 -17.37 -49.02
N ASN A 265 11.94 -18.68 -48.75
CA ASN A 265 13.04 -19.62 -48.87
C ASN A 265 13.55 -19.68 -50.31
N ASN A 266 14.87 -19.54 -50.49
CA ASN A 266 15.57 -20.10 -51.64
C ASN A 266 16.74 -20.95 -51.13
N THR A 267 16.57 -22.26 -51.25
CA THR A 267 17.63 -23.25 -51.17
C THR A 267 18.65 -23.02 -52.28
N SER A 268 19.94 -23.03 -51.95
CA SER A 268 20.97 -23.46 -52.90
C SER A 268 22.06 -24.22 -52.16
N SER A 269 22.37 -25.39 -52.72
CA SER A 269 23.33 -26.37 -52.24
C SER A 269 24.77 -25.89 -52.41
N GLY A 270 25.64 -26.24 -51.46
CA GLY A 270 27.09 -26.12 -51.63
C GLY A 270 27.84 -26.94 -50.59
N HIS A 271 28.19 -28.18 -50.92
CA HIS A 271 29.13 -29.00 -50.14
C HIS A 271 30.55 -28.41 -50.23
N SER A 272 31.23 -28.24 -49.11
CA SER A 272 32.67 -28.52 -49.04
C SER A 272 33.15 -28.84 -47.62
N LYS A 273 33.94 -29.92 -47.56
CA LYS A 273 34.54 -30.58 -46.41
C LYS A 273 35.49 -29.67 -45.62
N ILE A 274 35.47 -29.74 -44.28
CA ILE A 274 36.69 -29.58 -43.46
C ILE A 274 36.67 -30.62 -42.33
N ARG A 275 37.65 -31.52 -42.38
CA ARG A 275 38.02 -32.46 -41.33
C ARG A 275 38.94 -31.75 -40.32
N VAL A 276 38.65 -31.97 -39.03
CA VAL A 276 39.55 -32.31 -37.91
C VAL A 276 40.79 -31.44 -37.67
N VAL A 277 40.73 -30.65 -36.59
CA VAL A 277 41.81 -30.57 -35.57
C VAL A 277 41.17 -30.68 -34.18
N ILE A 278 40.80 -31.90 -33.80
CA ILE A 278 40.53 -32.30 -32.41
C ILE A 278 41.84 -32.95 -31.94
N ALA A 279 42.71 -32.22 -31.25
CA ALA A 279 43.83 -32.82 -30.52
C ALA A 279 44.45 -31.92 -29.44
N THR A 280 44.25 -30.60 -29.48
CA THR A 280 44.88 -29.69 -28.50
C THR A 280 43.87 -28.88 -27.68
N ALA A 281 42.64 -28.69 -28.17
CA ALA A 281 41.61 -27.92 -27.48
C ALA A 281 40.90 -28.70 -26.36
N VAL A 282 40.74 -30.02 -26.51
CA VAL A 282 39.99 -30.85 -25.54
C VAL A 282 40.69 -30.93 -24.17
N PRO A 283 42.01 -31.14 -24.07
CA PRO A 283 42.68 -31.16 -22.76
C PRO A 283 42.61 -29.79 -22.08
N VAL A 284 42.74 -28.70 -22.85
CA VAL A 284 42.69 -27.34 -22.32
C VAL A 284 41.28 -26.99 -21.83
N ILE A 285 40.24 -27.36 -22.58
CA ILE A 285 38.85 -27.13 -22.19
C ILE A 285 38.51 -27.98 -20.96
N VAL A 286 38.94 -29.24 -20.88
CA VAL A 286 38.72 -30.09 -19.71
C VAL A 286 39.44 -29.53 -18.49
N ILE A 287 40.69 -29.07 -18.63
CA ILE A 287 41.44 -28.43 -17.53
C ILE A 287 40.74 -27.12 -17.10
N LEU A 288 40.28 -26.29 -18.04
CA LEU A 288 39.54 -25.07 -17.72
C LEU A 288 38.18 -25.34 -17.06
N VAL A 289 37.49 -26.41 -17.46
CA VAL A 289 36.22 -26.83 -16.83
C VAL A 289 36.47 -27.41 -15.44
N VAL A 290 37.54 -28.18 -15.24
CA VAL A 290 37.91 -28.71 -13.93
C VAL A 290 38.40 -27.59 -13.01
N LEU A 291 39.21 -26.65 -13.49
CA LEU A 291 39.64 -25.47 -12.73
C LEU A 291 38.46 -24.53 -12.45
N SER A 292 37.54 -24.34 -13.39
CA SER A 292 36.27 -23.63 -13.19
C SER A 292 35.42 -24.33 -12.13
N PHE A 293 35.28 -25.66 -12.20
CA PHE A 293 34.52 -26.42 -11.23
C PHE A 293 35.18 -26.40 -9.84
N ILE A 294 36.51 -26.46 -9.75
CA ILE A 294 37.25 -26.31 -8.50
C ILE A 294 37.14 -24.87 -7.99
N CYS A 295 37.26 -23.84 -8.82
CA CYS A 295 37.05 -22.44 -8.44
C CYS A 295 35.60 -22.17 -8.03
N ILE A 296 34.61 -22.78 -8.68
CA ILE A 296 33.20 -22.69 -8.32
C ILE A 296 32.98 -23.43 -7.00
N ASN A 297 33.54 -24.61 -6.78
CA ASN A 297 33.39 -25.31 -5.50
C ASN A 297 34.17 -24.64 -4.37
N LEU A 298 35.30 -24.00 -4.64
CA LEU A 298 36.04 -23.19 -3.68
C LEU A 298 35.35 -21.84 -3.44
N ARG A 299 34.73 -21.22 -4.46
CA ARG A 299 33.88 -20.03 -4.28
C ARG A 299 32.56 -20.36 -3.62
N VAL A 300 31.97 -21.52 -3.85
CA VAL A 300 30.76 -22.01 -3.19
C VAL A 300 31.11 -22.45 -1.78
N ARG A 301 32.28 -23.04 -1.50
CA ARG A 301 32.73 -23.30 -0.12
C ARG A 301 33.12 -22.03 0.61
N LYS A 302 33.73 -21.05 -0.06
CA LYS A 302 34.05 -19.74 0.52
C LYS A 302 32.82 -18.83 0.60
N ALA A 303 31.81 -19.03 -0.24
CA ALA A 303 30.48 -18.43 -0.10
C ALA A 303 29.64 -19.19 0.92
N LYS A 304 29.86 -20.49 1.15
CA LYS A 304 29.23 -21.26 2.23
C LYS A 304 29.92 -21.01 3.58
N GLN A 305 31.17 -20.53 3.58
CA GLN A 305 31.87 -19.97 4.75
C GLN A 305 31.72 -18.44 4.88
N ASN A 306 31.14 -17.75 3.87
CA ASN A 306 30.80 -16.31 3.91
C ASN A 306 29.27 -16.08 3.76
N PHE A 307 28.48 -17.13 3.97
CA PHE A 307 27.03 -17.16 4.17
C PHE A 307 26.72 -18.13 5.32
N GLU A 308 27.59 -18.13 6.33
CA GLU A 308 27.22 -18.41 7.70
C GLU A 308 27.48 -17.09 8.45
N ASP A 309 26.50 -16.65 9.23
CA ASP A 309 26.30 -15.34 9.88
C ASP A 309 25.76 -14.20 8.99
N ASP A 310 24.44 -14.24 8.72
CA ASP A 310 23.48 -13.31 9.37
C ASP A 310 22.05 -13.86 9.19
N ASP A 311 21.67 -14.69 10.16
CA ASP A 311 20.33 -15.09 10.62
C ASP A 311 19.31 -15.64 9.60
N GLU A 312 19.34 -16.96 9.44
CA GLU A 312 18.13 -17.73 9.79
C GLU A 312 17.79 -17.38 11.25
N ASP A 313 16.86 -16.44 11.47
CA ASP A 313 16.09 -16.42 12.70
C ASP A 313 15.22 -17.69 12.71
N GLU A 314 15.86 -18.85 12.94
CA GLU A 314 15.21 -19.92 13.64
C GLU A 314 14.65 -19.28 14.91
N ILE A 315 13.33 -19.33 15.02
CA ILE A 315 12.58 -18.64 16.05
C ILE A 315 13.13 -19.11 17.40
N THR A 316 13.99 -18.32 18.05
CA THR A 316 14.20 -18.43 19.49
C THR A 316 12.95 -17.86 20.15
N ILE A 317 11.85 -18.61 20.04
CA ILE A 317 10.72 -18.51 20.95
C ILE A 317 11.35 -18.75 22.30
N ASP A 318 11.35 -17.73 23.14
CA ASP A 318 11.58 -17.96 24.56
C ASP A 318 10.46 -18.88 25.03
N GLU A 319 10.76 -20.18 25.19
CA GLU A 319 9.80 -21.20 25.62
C GLU A 319 9.07 -20.79 26.91
N SER A 320 9.66 -19.86 27.70
CA SER A 320 9.05 -19.31 28.91
C SER A 320 7.77 -18.50 28.68
N LEU A 321 7.55 -17.96 27.47
CA LEU A 321 6.37 -17.17 27.13
C LEU A 321 5.22 -18.00 26.52
N HIS A 322 5.41 -19.31 26.37
CA HIS A 322 4.41 -20.19 25.79
C HIS A 322 3.38 -20.64 26.84
N PHE A 323 2.11 -20.27 26.63
CA PHE A 323 0.99 -20.73 27.44
C PHE A 323 0.40 -22.01 26.86
N ASN A 324 0.15 -23.00 27.71
CA ASN A 324 -0.61 -24.19 27.34
C ASN A 324 -2.04 -23.79 26.91
N PHE A 325 -2.49 -24.28 25.75
CA PHE A 325 -3.79 -23.89 25.17
C PHE A 325 -4.96 -24.23 26.09
N ASP A 326 -4.99 -25.42 26.69
CA ASP A 326 -6.07 -25.82 27.60
C ASP A 326 -6.19 -24.86 28.79
N THR A 327 -5.06 -24.36 29.29
CA THR A 327 -5.04 -23.35 30.37
C THR A 327 -5.72 -22.06 29.92
N VAL A 328 -5.45 -21.59 28.70
CA VAL A 328 -6.05 -20.37 28.13
C VAL A 328 -7.54 -20.59 27.81
N ARG A 329 -7.89 -21.75 27.26
CA ARG A 329 -9.28 -22.15 27.00
C ARG A 329 -10.10 -22.17 28.28
N ILE A 330 -9.59 -22.79 29.36
CA ILE A 330 -10.26 -22.81 30.66
C ILE A 330 -10.37 -21.39 31.24
N ALA A 331 -9.28 -20.61 31.19
CA ALA A 331 -9.24 -19.25 31.71
C ALA A 331 -10.28 -18.34 31.05
N THR A 332 -10.56 -18.55 29.76
CA THR A 332 -11.56 -17.79 28.98
C THR A 332 -12.96 -18.41 29.00
N ARG A 333 -13.17 -19.52 29.72
CA ARG A 333 -14.40 -20.32 29.71
C ARG A 333 -14.80 -20.75 28.30
N ASP A 334 -13.86 -21.39 27.62
CA ASP A 334 -13.98 -21.86 26.24
C ASP A 334 -14.30 -20.72 25.25
N PHE A 335 -13.59 -19.60 25.39
CA PHE A 335 -13.79 -18.41 24.56
C PHE A 335 -15.25 -17.92 24.53
N SER A 336 -15.93 -17.98 25.69
CA SER A 336 -17.33 -17.59 25.81
C SER A 336 -17.56 -16.14 25.38
N ASP A 337 -18.60 -15.89 24.59
CA ASP A 337 -19.00 -14.55 24.16
C ASP A 337 -19.27 -13.60 25.33
N SER A 338 -19.66 -14.13 26.49
CA SER A 338 -19.86 -13.37 27.74
C SER A 338 -18.58 -12.72 28.29
N ASN A 339 -17.41 -13.21 27.87
CA ASN A 339 -16.09 -12.68 28.22
C ASN A 339 -15.50 -11.78 27.13
N THR A 340 -16.24 -11.47 26.05
CA THR A 340 -15.73 -10.64 24.96
C THR A 340 -15.49 -9.21 25.44
N LEU A 341 -14.26 -8.73 25.26
CA LEU A 341 -13.85 -7.35 25.53
C LEU A 341 -14.01 -6.46 24.29
N GLY A 342 -13.82 -7.03 23.11
CA GLY A 342 -13.99 -6.35 21.83
C GLY A 342 -13.70 -7.28 20.65
N GLN A 343 -14.18 -6.88 19.47
CA GLN A 343 -13.95 -7.58 18.21
C GLN A 343 -13.52 -6.56 17.16
N GLY A 344 -12.40 -6.83 16.49
CA GLY A 344 -11.88 -6.00 15.41
C GLY A 344 -11.58 -6.82 14.15
N GLY A 345 -11.02 -6.18 13.13
CA GLY A 345 -10.61 -6.86 11.89
C GLY A 345 -9.50 -7.92 12.07
N PHE A 346 -8.91 -7.98 13.26
CA PHE A 346 -7.77 -8.83 13.61
C PHE A 346 -8.13 -9.97 14.56
N GLY A 347 -9.43 -10.13 14.90
CA GLY A 347 -9.91 -11.19 15.79
C GLY A 347 -10.70 -10.68 16.99
N VAL A 348 -10.99 -11.59 17.89
CA VAL A 348 -11.80 -11.34 19.09
C VAL A 348 -10.89 -11.33 20.32
N VAL A 349 -11.11 -10.37 21.22
CA VAL A 349 -10.38 -10.27 22.48
C VAL A 349 -11.30 -10.71 23.61
N TYR A 350 -10.85 -11.69 24.39
CA TYR A 350 -11.58 -12.25 25.53
C TYR A 350 -10.89 -11.87 26.85
N MET A 351 -11.67 -11.63 27.89
CA MET A 351 -11.19 -11.60 29.26
C MET A 351 -11.01 -13.02 29.76
N GLY A 352 -9.81 -13.34 30.26
CA GLY A 352 -9.53 -14.59 30.92
C GLY A 352 -9.13 -14.38 32.38
N LYS A 353 -9.34 -15.41 33.21
CA LYS A 353 -8.81 -15.47 34.57
C LYS A 353 -7.98 -16.74 34.73
N LEU A 354 -6.67 -16.56 34.89
CA LEU A 354 -5.74 -17.67 35.13
C LEU A 354 -5.99 -18.33 36.50
N PRO A 355 -5.53 -19.58 36.73
CA PRO A 355 -5.74 -20.29 38.00
C PRO A 355 -5.20 -19.56 39.23
N ASN A 356 -4.12 -18.78 39.07
CA ASN A 356 -3.55 -17.93 40.10
C ASN A 356 -4.39 -16.67 40.40
N GLY A 357 -5.52 -16.48 39.74
CA GLY A 357 -6.43 -15.35 39.90
C GLY A 357 -6.11 -14.13 39.01
N GLN A 358 -4.99 -14.14 38.29
CA GLN A 358 -4.58 -13.05 37.41
C GLN A 358 -5.56 -12.91 36.23
N LYS A 359 -6.05 -11.68 36.02
CA LYS A 359 -6.85 -11.34 34.83
C LYS A 359 -5.94 -11.11 33.64
N ILE A 360 -6.33 -11.64 32.48
CA ILE A 360 -5.61 -11.53 31.22
C ILE A 360 -6.56 -11.12 30.09
N ALA A 361 -6.02 -10.53 29.03
CA ALA A 361 -6.74 -10.30 27.79
C ALA A 361 -6.18 -11.23 26.72
N VAL A 362 -7.03 -12.07 26.13
CA VAL A 362 -6.65 -13.09 25.14
C VAL A 362 -7.16 -12.66 23.78
N LYS A 363 -6.27 -12.21 22.90
CA LYS A 363 -6.58 -11.90 21.51
C LYS A 363 -6.47 -13.20 20.70
N ARG A 364 -7.62 -13.74 20.28
CA ARG A 364 -7.73 -14.90 19.40
C ARG A 364 -7.79 -14.41 17.96
N LEU A 365 -6.73 -14.64 17.22
CA LEU A 365 -6.65 -14.20 15.82
C LEU A 365 -7.54 -15.09 14.94
N SER A 366 -8.09 -14.51 13.87
CA SER A 366 -8.98 -15.23 12.96
C SER A 366 -8.25 -16.36 12.24
N ILE A 367 -8.81 -17.57 12.34
CA ILE A 367 -8.28 -18.84 11.81
C ILE A 367 -8.16 -18.82 10.28
N ASP A 368 -8.99 -18.04 9.59
CA ASP A 368 -9.10 -18.05 8.12
C ASP A 368 -8.39 -16.87 7.43
N SER A 369 -7.61 -16.07 8.17
CA SER A 369 -6.92 -14.91 7.60
C SER A 369 -5.41 -15.15 7.46
N ALA A 370 -4.90 -15.12 6.23
CA ALA A 370 -3.44 -15.12 5.97
C ALA A 370 -2.72 -13.92 6.61
N GLN A 371 -3.48 -12.90 7.03
CA GLN A 371 -3.01 -11.75 7.78
C GLN A 371 -2.75 -12.09 9.26
N GLY A 372 -3.57 -12.94 9.88
CA GLY A 372 -3.45 -13.32 11.29
C GLY A 372 -2.11 -13.97 11.64
N ASP A 373 -1.58 -14.87 10.80
CA ASP A 373 -0.27 -15.50 11.05
C ASP A 373 0.90 -14.50 10.97
N VAL A 374 0.83 -13.53 10.06
CA VAL A 374 1.86 -12.48 9.93
C VAL A 374 1.80 -11.54 11.13
N GLU A 375 0.60 -11.16 11.56
CA GLU A 375 0.40 -10.34 12.76
C GLU A 375 0.84 -11.06 14.02
N PHE A 376 0.53 -12.36 14.14
CA PHE A 376 0.98 -13.20 15.23
C PHE A 376 2.50 -13.20 15.35
N LYS A 377 3.21 -13.50 14.25
CA LYS A 377 4.68 -13.49 14.22
C LYS A 377 5.23 -12.11 14.54
N ASN A 378 4.64 -11.04 14.00
CA ASN A 378 5.06 -9.68 14.33
C ASN A 378 4.88 -9.39 15.81
N GLU A 379 3.70 -9.65 16.39
CA GLU A 379 3.42 -9.33 17.79
C GLU A 379 4.29 -10.15 18.75
N VAL A 380 4.48 -11.45 18.49
CA VAL A 380 5.37 -12.30 19.31
C VAL A 380 6.81 -11.82 19.21
N ASN A 381 7.33 -11.53 18.01
CA ASN A 381 8.73 -11.12 17.84
C ASN A 381 9.02 -9.70 18.37
N LEU A 382 8.03 -8.80 18.30
CA LEU A 382 8.17 -7.40 18.69
C LEU A 382 7.80 -7.18 20.14
N VAL A 383 6.57 -7.51 20.52
CA VAL A 383 5.98 -7.07 21.80
C VAL A 383 6.56 -7.83 22.99
N ALA A 384 7.03 -9.07 22.78
CA ALA A 384 7.76 -9.81 23.83
C ALA A 384 8.99 -9.05 24.34
N LYS A 385 9.59 -8.18 23.51
CA LYS A 385 10.79 -7.40 23.84
C LYS A 385 10.48 -5.96 24.30
N LEU A 386 9.21 -5.58 24.38
CA LEU A 386 8.79 -4.22 24.76
C LEU A 386 8.28 -4.19 26.20
N GLN A 387 8.92 -3.37 27.03
CA GLN A 387 8.47 -3.13 28.39
C GLN A 387 8.50 -1.64 28.69
N HIS A 388 7.32 -1.03 28.71
CA HIS A 388 7.18 0.39 29.04
C HIS A 388 5.80 0.64 29.65
N ARG A 389 5.72 1.57 30.62
CA ARG A 389 4.48 1.86 31.36
C ARG A 389 3.30 2.30 30.47
N ASN A 390 3.60 2.90 29.32
CA ASN A 390 2.61 3.39 28.35
C ASN A 390 2.41 2.47 27.14
N LEU A 391 2.86 1.22 27.20
CA LEU A 391 2.55 0.18 26.20
C LEU A 391 1.84 -0.98 26.90
N VAL A 392 0.93 -1.66 26.20
CA VAL A 392 0.31 -2.88 26.72
C VAL A 392 1.32 -4.01 26.65
N ARG A 393 1.54 -4.67 27.78
CA ARG A 393 2.51 -5.76 27.91
C ARG A 393 1.94 -7.09 27.41
N LEU A 394 2.65 -7.72 26.47
CA LEU A 394 2.44 -9.12 26.12
C LEU A 394 2.97 -9.99 27.27
N LEU A 395 2.12 -10.88 27.78
CA LEU A 395 2.48 -11.86 28.81
C LEU A 395 2.99 -13.16 28.19
N GLY A 396 2.50 -13.49 27.00
CA GLY A 396 2.87 -14.70 26.28
C GLY A 396 1.95 -14.98 25.11
N PHE A 397 2.08 -16.16 24.54
CA PHE A 397 1.27 -16.61 23.40
C PHE A 397 0.95 -18.09 23.53
N SER A 398 -0.05 -18.57 22.80
CA SER A 398 -0.39 -20.00 22.72
C SER A 398 -0.64 -20.40 21.26
N LEU A 399 -0.18 -21.61 20.92
CA LEU A 399 -0.26 -22.20 19.60
C LEU A 399 -0.76 -23.63 19.74
N GLU A 400 -1.92 -23.93 19.16
CA GLU A 400 -2.41 -25.31 19.04
C GLU A 400 -3.12 -25.49 17.70
N GLY A 401 -2.56 -26.34 16.82
CA GLY A 401 -3.07 -26.50 15.46
C GLY A 401 -3.13 -25.17 14.68
N ARG A 402 -4.36 -24.70 14.39
CA ARG A 402 -4.63 -23.42 13.71
C ARG A 402 -4.92 -22.27 14.66
N GLU A 403 -5.00 -22.52 15.97
CA GLU A 403 -5.22 -21.47 16.95
C GLU A 403 -3.96 -20.63 17.12
N ARG A 404 -4.16 -19.31 17.14
CA ARG A 404 -3.14 -18.30 17.36
C ARG A 404 -3.65 -17.35 18.44
N LEU A 405 -3.15 -17.52 19.66
CA LEU A 405 -3.59 -16.73 20.81
C LEU A 405 -2.45 -15.86 21.32
N LEU A 406 -2.75 -14.59 21.54
CA LEU A 406 -1.85 -13.64 22.19
C LEU A 406 -2.42 -13.27 23.56
N ILE A 407 -1.63 -13.41 24.60
CA ILE A 407 -2.04 -13.19 25.98
C ILE A 407 -1.40 -11.89 26.48
N TYR A 408 -2.24 -10.92 26.77
CA TYR A 408 -1.88 -9.58 27.23
C TYR A 408 -2.25 -9.37 28.69
N GLU A 409 -1.63 -8.37 29.32
CA GLU A 409 -2.15 -7.84 30.59
C GLU A 409 -3.58 -7.33 30.39
N PHE A 410 -4.45 -7.57 31.38
CA PHE A 410 -5.81 -7.05 31.35
C PHE A 410 -5.81 -5.58 31.75
N VAL A 411 -6.26 -4.72 30.84
CA VAL A 411 -6.37 -3.27 31.06
C VAL A 411 -7.85 -2.91 31.31
N PRO A 412 -8.22 -2.45 32.52
CA PRO A 412 -9.61 -2.44 32.98
C PRO A 412 -10.50 -1.37 32.34
N ASN A 413 -9.97 -0.20 32.02
CA ASN A 413 -10.77 0.95 31.57
C ASN A 413 -10.87 1.04 30.04
N LYS A 414 -11.06 -0.10 29.34
CA LYS A 414 -11.30 -0.17 27.88
C LYS A 414 -10.35 0.74 27.08
N SER A 415 -10.79 1.20 25.90
CA SER A 415 -10.06 2.07 24.98
C SER A 415 -10.48 3.53 25.13
N LEU A 416 -9.62 4.46 24.70
CA LEU A 416 -9.82 5.89 24.82
C LEU A 416 -11.06 6.39 24.06
N ASP A 417 -11.31 5.84 22.86
CA ASP A 417 -12.48 6.17 22.03
C ASP A 417 -13.81 5.92 22.73
N TYR A 418 -13.87 4.90 23.59
CA TYR A 418 -15.04 4.60 24.43
C TYR A 418 -15.38 5.74 25.40
N PHE A 419 -14.40 6.55 25.81
CA PHE A 419 -14.61 7.69 26.68
C PHE A 419 -14.81 8.98 25.89
N ILE A 420 -13.89 9.32 24.99
CA ILE A 420 -13.84 10.68 24.42
C ILE A 420 -14.97 10.97 23.42
N PHE A 421 -15.58 9.94 22.81
CA PHE A 421 -16.67 10.13 21.84
C PHE A 421 -18.07 9.93 22.43
N ASP A 422 -18.18 9.39 23.65
CA ASP A 422 -19.45 9.22 24.34
C ASP A 422 -19.75 10.47 25.20
N PRO A 423 -20.88 11.18 24.97
CA PRO A 423 -21.20 12.42 25.67
C PRO A 423 -21.27 12.30 27.19
N THR A 424 -21.60 11.10 27.71
CA THR A 424 -21.70 10.85 29.16
C THR A 424 -20.33 10.49 29.72
N ARG A 425 -19.59 9.60 29.04
CA ARG A 425 -18.30 9.08 29.54
C ARG A 425 -17.17 10.10 29.41
N LYS A 426 -17.22 11.01 28.44
CA LYS A 426 -16.20 12.05 28.26
C LYS A 426 -16.03 12.96 29.49
N THR A 427 -17.08 13.07 30.32
CA THR A 427 -17.05 13.82 31.59
C THR A 427 -16.12 13.19 32.64
N GLN A 428 -15.79 11.91 32.51
CA GLN A 428 -14.86 11.21 33.41
C GLN A 428 -13.39 11.56 33.13
N LEU A 429 -13.14 12.17 31.97
CA LEU A 429 -11.84 12.64 31.50
C LEU A 429 -11.81 14.18 31.57
N ASN A 430 -11.50 14.71 32.76
CA ASN A 430 -11.15 16.12 32.92
C ASN A 430 -9.85 16.45 32.16
N TRP A 431 -9.53 17.74 32.07
CA TRP A 431 -8.34 18.18 31.33
C TRP A 431 -7.04 17.55 31.83
N GLU A 432 -6.84 17.45 33.14
CA GLU A 432 -5.64 16.84 33.73
C GLU A 432 -5.43 15.41 33.23
N LYS A 433 -6.48 14.57 33.25
CA LYS A 433 -6.43 13.21 32.70
C LYS A 433 -6.17 13.21 31.21
N ARG A 434 -6.86 14.05 30.44
CA ARG A 434 -6.65 14.16 28.98
C ARG A 434 -5.22 14.58 28.64
N TYR A 435 -4.65 15.50 29.39
CA TYR A 435 -3.28 15.96 29.21
C TYR A 435 -2.25 14.89 29.60
N ASN A 436 -2.49 14.17 30.70
CA ASN A 436 -1.70 13.00 31.07
C ASN A 436 -1.77 11.89 30.01
N ILE A 437 -2.93 11.69 29.38
CA ILE A 437 -3.10 10.78 28.24
C ILE A 437 -2.25 11.24 27.06
N ILE A 438 -2.31 12.51 26.66
CA ILE A 438 -1.47 13.06 25.57
C ILE A 438 0.03 12.84 25.87
N LYS A 439 0.47 13.18 27.09
CA LYS A 439 1.86 12.99 27.54
C LYS A 439 2.27 11.52 27.55
N GLY A 440 1.41 10.63 28.05
CA GLY A 440 1.69 9.20 28.12
C GLY A 440 1.79 8.55 26.74
N ILE A 441 0.92 8.93 25.79
CA ILE A 441 1.04 8.50 24.39
C ILE A 441 2.35 9.00 23.79
N ALA A 442 2.70 10.27 24.02
CA ALA A 442 3.96 10.82 23.51
C ALA A 442 5.19 10.08 24.05
N ARG A 443 5.21 9.74 25.34
CA ARG A 443 6.27 8.93 25.98
C ARG A 443 6.32 7.51 25.42
N GLY A 444 5.18 6.87 25.22
CA GLY A 444 5.10 5.54 24.61
C GLY A 444 5.67 5.53 23.20
N LEU A 445 5.35 6.55 22.38
CA LEU A 445 5.90 6.68 21.03
C LEU A 445 7.39 7.04 21.01
N LEU A 446 7.84 7.91 21.91
CA LEU A 446 9.26 8.21 22.09
C LEU A 446 10.04 6.92 22.39
N TYR A 447 9.54 6.11 23.32
CA TYR A 447 10.14 4.83 23.62
C TYR A 447 10.26 3.94 22.38
N LEU A 448 9.20 3.80 21.58
CA LEU A 448 9.23 2.98 20.35
C LEU A 448 10.20 3.52 19.28
N HIS A 449 10.44 4.83 19.21
CA HIS A 449 11.21 5.44 18.12
C HIS A 449 12.70 5.57 18.46
N GLU A 450 13.03 5.82 19.73
CA GLU A 450 14.35 6.25 20.17
C GLU A 450 14.90 5.44 21.37
N ASP A 451 14.08 5.14 22.39
CA ASP A 451 14.61 4.53 23.63
C ASP A 451 14.61 2.99 23.64
N SER A 452 13.80 2.35 22.79
CA SER A 452 13.82 0.90 22.66
C SER A 452 15.03 0.43 21.86
N ARG A 453 15.56 -0.76 22.20
CA ARG A 453 16.70 -1.37 21.49
C ARG A 453 16.50 -1.44 19.97
N LEU A 454 15.26 -1.58 19.53
CA LEU A 454 14.86 -1.60 18.13
C LEU A 454 13.97 -0.41 17.85
N ARG A 455 14.16 0.26 16.70
CA ARG A 455 13.26 1.33 16.26
C ARG A 455 12.00 0.73 15.63
N ILE A 456 10.84 1.10 16.17
CA ILE A 456 9.54 0.50 15.81
C ILE A 456 8.55 1.56 15.32
N ILE A 457 7.98 1.32 14.15
CA ILE A 457 6.89 2.12 13.58
C ILE A 457 5.57 1.37 13.77
N HIS A 458 4.56 2.01 14.37
CA HIS A 458 3.32 1.36 14.80
C HIS A 458 2.33 1.21 13.63
N ARG A 459 2.22 2.24 12.78
CA ARG A 459 1.40 2.31 11.56
C ARG A 459 -0.13 2.27 11.74
N ASP A 460 -0.65 1.86 12.89
CA ASP A 460 -2.09 1.91 13.20
C ASP A 460 -2.42 2.61 14.54
N LEU A 461 -1.88 3.81 14.75
CA LEU A 461 -2.22 4.62 15.92
C LEU A 461 -3.59 5.30 15.74
N LYS A 462 -4.51 5.03 16.67
CA LYS A 462 -5.87 5.57 16.72
C LYS A 462 -6.44 5.46 18.13
N ALA A 463 -7.52 6.17 18.42
CA ALA A 463 -8.08 6.23 19.78
C ALA A 463 -8.52 4.85 20.31
N SER A 464 -8.99 3.94 19.44
CA SER A 464 -9.36 2.57 19.83
C SER A 464 -8.17 1.70 20.24
N ASN A 465 -6.94 2.09 19.86
CA ASN A 465 -5.69 1.38 20.17
C ASN A 465 -4.93 2.01 21.35
N ILE A 466 -5.57 2.94 22.07
CA ILE A 466 -5.06 3.49 23.33
C ILE A 466 -5.96 2.94 24.44
N LEU A 467 -5.48 1.96 25.21
CA LEU A 467 -6.18 1.44 26.37
C LEU A 467 -5.91 2.29 27.61
N LEU A 468 -6.82 2.28 28.59
CA LEU A 468 -6.67 3.02 29.83
C LEU A 468 -6.56 2.06 31.02
N ASP A 469 -5.49 2.20 31.81
CA ASP A 469 -5.34 1.45 33.05
C ASP A 469 -6.27 1.96 34.16
N ASP A 470 -6.20 1.35 35.34
CA ASP A 470 -7.02 1.64 36.51
C ASP A 470 -6.94 3.11 36.96
N GLU A 471 -5.78 3.75 36.82
CA GLU A 471 -5.59 5.18 37.09
C GLU A 471 -5.85 6.08 35.86
N MET A 472 -6.40 5.53 34.77
CA MET A 472 -6.68 6.24 33.50
C MET A 472 -5.42 6.72 32.77
N ASN A 473 -4.27 6.06 32.97
CA ASN A 473 -3.09 6.29 32.16
C ASN A 473 -3.18 5.53 30.83
N PRO A 474 -2.61 6.08 29.75
CA PRO A 474 -2.69 5.47 28.43
C PRO A 474 -1.66 4.33 28.28
N LYS A 475 -2.11 3.26 27.63
CA LYS A 475 -1.27 2.16 27.13
C LYS A 475 -1.55 1.93 25.65
N ILE A 476 -0.53 2.07 24.80
CA ILE A 476 -0.62 1.80 23.36
C ILE A 476 -0.71 0.28 23.16
N SER A 477 -1.67 -0.16 22.36
CA SER A 477 -1.94 -1.56 22.03
C SER A 477 -1.97 -1.81 20.52
N ASP A 478 -2.10 -3.09 20.14
CA ASP A 478 -2.33 -3.55 18.76
C ASP A 478 -1.16 -3.33 17.79
N PHE A 479 -0.09 -4.09 18.01
CA PHE A 479 1.17 -4.01 17.24
C PHE A 479 1.21 -4.91 16.01
N GLY A 480 0.10 -5.54 15.60
CA GLY A 480 0.05 -6.47 14.46
C GLY A 480 0.59 -5.90 13.15
N LEU A 481 0.43 -4.59 12.95
CA LEU A 481 0.91 -3.86 11.77
C LEU A 481 2.29 -3.20 11.95
N ALA A 482 2.89 -3.31 13.14
CA ALA A 482 4.15 -2.66 13.46
C ALA A 482 5.31 -3.22 12.62
N ARG A 483 6.35 -2.40 12.43
CA ARG A 483 7.54 -2.74 11.63
C ARG A 483 8.81 -2.28 12.33
N LEU A 484 9.84 -3.11 12.21
CA LEU A 484 11.21 -2.82 12.66
C LEU A 484 11.96 -2.02 11.61
N PHE A 485 12.72 -1.04 12.07
CA PHE A 485 13.80 -0.43 11.32
C PHE A 485 15.13 -0.92 11.87
N VAL A 486 16.06 -1.22 10.95
CA VAL A 486 17.47 -1.31 11.27
C VAL A 486 17.94 0.09 11.70
N ILE A 487 18.89 0.17 12.64
CA ILE A 487 19.25 1.38 13.40
C ILE A 487 19.52 2.61 12.49
N ASP A 488 20.04 2.40 11.28
CA ASP A 488 20.37 3.45 10.30
C ASP A 488 19.26 3.77 9.28
N GLN A 489 18.17 3.00 9.27
CA GLN A 489 17.05 3.24 8.38
C GLN A 489 16.18 4.38 8.92
N THR A 490 16.06 5.45 8.15
CA THR A 490 15.23 6.63 8.47
C THR A 490 13.82 6.53 7.88
N GLN A 491 13.66 5.73 6.82
CA GLN A 491 12.43 5.56 6.07
C GLN A 491 12.32 4.15 5.48
N GLY A 492 11.11 3.58 5.55
CA GLY A 492 10.77 2.27 4.99
C GLY A 492 9.75 2.43 3.87
N ASN A 493 9.77 1.51 2.91
CA ASN A 493 8.80 1.45 1.83
C ASN A 493 8.06 0.12 1.88
N THR A 494 6.77 0.14 1.56
CA THR A 494 5.96 -1.06 1.44
C THR A 494 4.90 -0.92 0.36
N ASN A 495 4.77 -1.95 -0.47
CA ASN A 495 3.69 -2.02 -1.47
C ASN A 495 2.32 -2.34 -0.82
N ARG A 496 2.30 -2.64 0.49
CA ARG A 496 1.08 -3.01 1.21
C ARG A 496 0.72 -1.94 2.25
N ILE A 497 -0.14 -1.03 1.84
CA ILE A 497 -0.68 0.04 2.68
C ILE A 497 -1.76 -0.57 3.60
N VAL A 498 -1.53 -0.46 4.90
CA VAL A 498 -2.39 -0.98 5.97
C VAL A 498 -2.46 0.03 7.12
N GLY A 499 -3.56 0.03 7.86
CA GLY A 499 -3.81 0.99 8.95
C GLY A 499 -5.10 1.76 8.73
N THR A 500 -5.42 2.63 9.68
CA THR A 500 -6.74 3.28 9.73
C THR A 500 -6.76 4.60 8.96
N TYR A 501 -7.67 4.70 7.98
CA TYR A 501 -7.84 5.92 7.18
C TYR A 501 -8.18 7.13 8.06
N GLY A 502 -7.64 8.29 7.70
CA GLY A 502 -7.74 9.52 8.49
C GLY A 502 -6.65 9.70 9.55
N TYR A 503 -6.01 8.61 10.01
CA TYR A 503 -4.82 8.66 10.88
C TYR A 503 -3.52 8.50 10.10
N MET A 504 -3.57 7.91 8.90
CA MET A 504 -2.40 7.68 8.06
C MET A 504 -1.83 8.98 7.47
N ALA A 505 -0.50 9.07 7.46
CA ALA A 505 0.21 10.15 6.79
C ALA A 505 0.07 10.07 5.25
N PRO A 506 -0.01 11.19 4.51
CA PRO A 506 -0.18 11.23 3.07
C PRO A 506 0.92 10.47 2.34
N GLU A 507 2.18 10.66 2.72
CA GLU A 507 3.30 9.95 2.09
C GLU A 507 3.17 8.43 2.24
N TYR A 508 2.62 7.98 3.37
CA TYR A 508 2.40 6.57 3.63
C TYR A 508 1.19 6.04 2.87
N ALA A 509 0.08 6.77 2.88
CA ALA A 509 -1.16 6.40 2.21
C ALA A 509 -1.06 6.50 0.67
N MET A 510 -0.17 7.35 0.14
CA MET A 510 -0.02 7.60 -1.29
C MET A 510 1.12 6.79 -1.91
N GLN A 511 2.23 6.61 -1.18
CA GLN A 511 3.47 6.06 -1.74
C GLN A 511 3.97 4.81 -0.98
N GLY A 512 3.28 4.39 0.09
CA GLY A 512 3.74 3.29 0.93
C GLY A 512 4.95 3.63 1.80
N LEU A 513 5.32 4.91 1.88
CA LEU A 513 6.49 5.37 2.62
C LEU A 513 6.15 5.61 4.08
N PHE A 514 6.71 4.81 4.99
CA PHE A 514 6.49 4.96 6.42
C PHE A 514 7.78 5.32 7.15
N SER A 515 7.67 6.05 8.24
CA SER A 515 8.78 6.42 9.12
C SER A 515 8.26 6.78 10.52
N VAL A 516 9.17 7.19 11.42
CA VAL A 516 8.80 7.79 12.72
C VAL A 516 7.87 9.00 12.53
N LYS A 517 8.01 9.74 11.42
CA LYS A 517 7.18 10.91 11.09
C LYS A 517 5.76 10.54 10.67
N SER A 518 5.54 9.31 10.23
CA SER A 518 4.19 8.79 9.95
C SER A 518 3.43 8.55 11.26
N ASN A 519 4.10 8.03 12.30
CA ASN A 519 3.52 7.92 13.65
C ASN A 519 3.25 9.31 14.26
N VAL A 520 4.14 10.29 14.05
CA VAL A 520 3.93 11.70 14.48
C VAL A 520 2.68 12.29 13.83
N PHE A 521 2.46 12.01 12.55
CA PHE A 521 1.24 12.42 11.85
C PHE A 521 -0.01 11.82 12.51
N SER A 522 -0.02 10.52 12.82
CA SER A 522 -1.16 9.89 13.50
C SER A 522 -1.38 10.43 14.92
N PHE A 523 -0.29 10.74 15.64
CA PHE A 523 -0.34 11.34 16.98
C PHE A 523 -1.11 12.66 17.00
N ARG A 524 -1.01 13.49 15.95
CA ARG A 524 -1.81 14.73 15.90
C ARG A 524 -3.30 14.47 16.02
N VAL A 525 -3.78 13.40 15.37
CA VAL A 525 -5.21 13.14 15.20
C VAL A 525 -5.73 12.77 16.57
N LEU A 526 -5.02 11.90 17.29
CA LEU A 526 -5.25 11.60 18.69
C LEU A 526 -5.34 12.86 19.55
N VAL A 527 -4.39 13.79 19.44
CA VAL A 527 -4.41 15.03 20.24
C VAL A 527 -5.67 15.86 19.96
N LEU A 528 -6.04 16.04 18.68
CA LEU A 528 -7.23 16.81 18.32
C LEU A 528 -8.53 16.10 18.73
N GLU A 529 -8.60 14.78 18.63
CA GLU A 529 -9.74 13.99 19.10
C GLU A 529 -9.88 14.07 20.63
N ILE A 530 -8.77 14.02 21.37
CA ILE A 530 -8.76 14.16 22.84
C ILE A 530 -9.24 15.55 23.26
N ILE A 531 -8.81 16.61 22.57
CA ILE A 531 -9.16 17.99 22.94
C ILE A 531 -10.61 18.32 22.57
N SER A 532 -11.07 17.89 21.40
CA SER A 532 -12.39 18.25 20.87
C SER A 532 -13.50 17.30 21.28
N GLY A 533 -13.17 16.04 21.60
CA GLY A 533 -14.18 14.98 21.76
C GLY A 533 -14.87 14.60 20.45
N TYR A 534 -14.40 15.09 19.30
CA TYR A 534 -14.92 14.71 17.99
C TYR A 534 -14.09 13.61 17.36
N LYS A 535 -14.77 12.63 16.78
CA LYS A 535 -14.12 11.61 15.96
C LYS A 535 -13.64 12.23 14.66
N ASN A 536 -12.45 11.85 14.20
CA ASN A 536 -11.85 12.38 12.97
C ASN A 536 -12.72 12.18 11.72
N SER A 537 -13.55 11.13 11.69
CA SER A 537 -14.51 10.86 10.60
C SER A 537 -15.77 11.72 10.67
N THR A 538 -16.02 12.43 11.78
CA THR A 538 -17.22 13.24 11.95
C THR A 538 -17.13 14.52 11.13
N THR A 539 -18.17 14.76 10.34
CA THR A 539 -18.39 16.02 9.63
C THR A 539 -18.89 17.07 10.61
N ILE A 540 -18.13 18.16 10.76
CA ILE A 540 -18.51 19.31 11.56
C ILE A 540 -19.28 20.26 10.64
N CYS A 541 -20.58 20.40 10.90
CA CYS A 541 -21.46 21.26 10.12
C CYS A 541 -21.48 22.68 10.70
N HIS A 542 -21.18 23.67 9.86
CA HIS A 542 -21.38 25.08 10.17
C HIS A 542 -22.29 25.71 9.11
N GLY A 543 -23.60 25.74 9.39
CA GLY A 543 -24.59 26.14 8.41
C GLY A 543 -24.57 25.16 7.22
N GLU A 544 -24.34 25.67 6.01
CA GLU A 544 -24.29 24.88 4.76
C GLU A 544 -22.91 24.24 4.48
N ASN A 545 -21.87 24.56 5.27
CA ASN A 545 -20.52 24.05 5.03
C ASN A 545 -20.19 22.83 5.92
N VAL A 546 -19.70 21.76 5.30
CA VAL A 546 -19.21 20.55 5.97
C VAL A 546 -17.68 20.56 6.01
N GLU A 547 -17.09 20.44 7.20
CA GLU A 547 -15.64 20.35 7.37
C GLU A 547 -15.22 19.13 8.21
N TYR A 548 -14.05 18.59 7.90
CA TYR A 548 -13.40 17.56 8.71
C TYR A 548 -12.61 18.18 9.87
N LEU A 549 -12.44 17.44 10.97
CA LEU A 549 -11.79 17.92 12.21
C LEU A 549 -10.45 18.64 11.99
N LEU A 550 -9.61 18.09 11.10
CA LEU A 550 -8.31 18.67 10.79
C LEU A 550 -8.42 20.05 10.11
N SER A 551 -9.34 20.18 9.15
CA SER A 551 -9.62 21.44 8.46
C SER A 551 -10.32 22.44 9.38
N TYR A 552 -11.21 21.96 10.23
CA TYR A 552 -11.84 22.81 11.23
C TYR A 552 -10.81 23.38 12.21
N ALA A 553 -9.93 22.53 12.76
CA ALA A 553 -8.95 22.92 13.77
C ALA A 553 -7.95 23.96 13.25
N TRP A 554 -7.38 23.74 12.06
CA TRP A 554 -6.44 24.68 11.49
C TRP A 554 -7.08 26.03 11.14
N ARG A 555 -8.30 26.03 10.58
CA ARG A 555 -9.01 27.28 10.25
C ARG A 555 -9.26 28.09 11.52
N ARG A 556 -9.82 27.46 12.54
CA ARG A 556 -10.12 28.10 13.82
C ARG A 556 -8.87 28.63 14.51
N TRP A 557 -7.77 27.86 14.51
CA TRP A 557 -6.51 28.34 15.04
C TRP A 557 -5.98 29.56 14.27
N ARG A 558 -6.02 29.55 12.94
CA ARG A 558 -5.58 30.68 12.09
C ARG A 558 -6.44 31.93 12.30
N GLU A 559 -7.74 31.78 12.52
CA GLU A 559 -8.67 32.87 12.80
C GLU A 559 -8.52 33.45 14.22
N GLY A 560 -7.59 32.94 15.04
CA GLY A 560 -7.47 33.32 16.45
C GLY A 560 -8.60 32.78 17.33
N ARG A 561 -9.36 31.79 16.84
CA ARG A 561 -10.53 31.17 17.48
C ARG A 561 -10.27 29.72 17.87
N GLY A 562 -9.04 29.39 18.25
CA GLY A 562 -8.64 28.01 18.58
C GLY A 562 -9.41 27.42 19.77
N THR A 563 -9.94 28.25 20.66
CA THR A 563 -10.82 27.86 21.76
C THR A 563 -12.10 27.16 21.31
N ASN A 564 -12.60 27.45 20.10
CA ASN A 564 -13.77 26.78 19.52
C ASN A 564 -13.52 25.30 19.16
N ILE A 565 -12.29 24.81 19.28
CA ILE A 565 -11.92 23.40 19.08
C ILE A 565 -12.11 22.60 20.38
N ILE A 566 -12.10 23.29 21.52
CA ILE A 566 -12.08 22.68 22.85
C ILE A 566 -13.46 22.12 23.17
N ASP A 567 -13.49 20.87 23.64
CA ASP A 567 -14.70 20.22 24.15
C ASP A 567 -15.33 21.07 25.26
N GLU A 568 -16.64 21.30 25.19
CA GLU A 568 -17.39 22.09 26.17
C GLU A 568 -17.21 21.57 27.62
N SER A 569 -16.96 20.27 27.79
CA SER A 569 -16.67 19.67 29.10
C SER A 569 -15.35 20.14 29.72
N LEU A 570 -14.50 20.85 28.96
CA LEU A 570 -13.19 21.35 29.39
C LEU A 570 -13.16 22.88 29.60
N ILE A 571 -14.28 23.59 29.50
CA ILE A 571 -14.35 25.07 29.55
C ILE A 571 -13.67 25.69 30.79
N ASN A 572 -13.65 25.01 31.93
CA ASN A 572 -13.02 25.49 33.18
C ASN A 572 -11.54 25.08 33.34
N SER A 573 -10.88 24.64 32.27
CA SER A 573 -9.52 24.10 32.30
C SER A 573 -8.49 25.14 31.88
N SER A 574 -7.19 24.81 31.98
CA SER A 574 -6.11 25.69 31.55
C SER A 574 -6.09 25.86 30.03
N GLU A 575 -6.70 26.95 29.54
CA GLU A 575 -6.74 27.30 28.12
C GLU A 575 -5.35 27.34 27.49
N ASN A 576 -4.35 27.88 28.21
CA ASN A 576 -2.97 27.97 27.73
C ASN A 576 -2.36 26.59 27.43
N GLU A 577 -2.60 25.59 28.29
CA GLU A 577 -2.11 24.23 28.05
C GLU A 577 -2.82 23.57 26.87
N ILE A 578 -4.13 23.78 26.75
CA ILE A 578 -4.92 23.22 25.65
C ILE A 578 -4.50 23.83 24.32
N MET A 579 -4.36 25.15 24.26
CA MET A 579 -3.89 25.88 23.08
C MET A 579 -2.47 25.47 22.69
N ARG A 580 -1.59 25.22 23.67
CA ARG A 580 -0.26 24.66 23.42
C ARG A 580 -0.34 23.28 22.79
N CYS A 581 -1.22 22.40 23.27
CA CYS A 581 -1.43 21.07 22.66
C CYS A 581 -2.00 21.15 21.24
N ILE A 582 -2.95 22.05 20.98
CA ILE A 582 -3.46 22.32 19.62
C ILE A 582 -2.30 22.75 18.72
N HIS A 583 -1.48 23.70 19.17
CA HIS A 583 -0.32 24.18 18.42
C HIS A 583 0.67 23.06 18.08
N ILE A 584 0.99 22.21 19.05
CA ILE A 584 1.83 21.02 18.85
C ILE A 584 1.19 20.07 17.82
N ALA A 585 -0.12 19.82 17.90
CA ALA A 585 -0.82 19.01 16.89
C ALA A 585 -0.75 19.62 15.49
N LEU A 586 -0.77 20.95 15.37
CA LEU A 586 -0.60 21.66 14.11
C LEU A 586 0.85 21.60 13.57
N LEU A 587 1.85 21.46 14.44
CA LEU A 587 3.23 21.16 14.02
C LEU A 587 3.37 19.70 13.53
N CYS A 588 2.51 18.79 13.98
CA CYS A 588 2.52 17.39 13.54
C CYS A 588 1.83 17.16 12.18
N ILE A 589 1.14 18.16 11.60
CA ILE A 589 0.43 18.08 10.30
C ILE A 589 1.17 18.72 9.13
N GLN A 590 2.40 19.18 9.33
CA GLN A 590 3.16 19.84 8.27
C GLN A 590 3.27 18.94 7.03
N GLU A 591 3.03 19.54 5.87
CA GLU A 591 3.04 18.86 4.56
C GLU A 591 4.40 18.21 4.32
N ASN A 592 5.44 19.02 4.47
CA ASN A 592 6.80 18.56 4.39
C ASN A 592 7.14 17.72 5.63
N ILE A 593 7.64 16.50 5.38
CA ILE A 593 7.93 15.50 6.41
C ILE A 593 8.99 15.99 7.39
N VAL A 594 9.97 16.78 6.91
CA VAL A 594 11.08 17.29 7.73
C VAL A 594 10.64 18.34 8.73
N ASP A 595 9.56 19.07 8.44
CA ASP A 595 9.04 20.14 9.29
C ASP A 595 8.21 19.59 10.47
N ARG A 596 7.80 18.33 10.41
CA ARG A 596 7.15 17.66 11.54
C ARG A 596 8.18 17.44 12.65
N PRO A 597 7.88 17.69 13.94
CA PRO A 597 8.83 17.45 15.02
C PRO A 597 9.10 15.94 15.25
N THR A 598 10.12 15.60 16.04
CA THR A 598 10.31 14.22 16.56
C THR A 598 9.50 14.02 17.83
N MET A 599 9.28 12.77 18.26
CA MET A 599 8.60 12.50 19.53
C MET A 599 9.39 13.02 20.73
N ALA A 600 10.73 13.01 20.69
CA ALA A 600 11.55 13.64 21.73
C ALA A 600 11.29 15.15 21.84
N THR A 601 11.23 15.82 20.68
CA THR A 601 10.90 17.26 20.61
C THR A 601 9.51 17.52 21.16
N ILE A 602 8.51 16.70 20.77
CA ILE A 602 7.13 16.81 21.28
C ILE A 602 7.08 16.60 22.79
N ALA A 603 7.80 15.62 23.34
CA ALA A 603 7.84 15.35 24.78
C ALA A 603 8.41 16.55 25.58
N LEU A 604 9.43 17.22 25.03
CA LEU A 604 9.96 18.47 25.58
C LEU A 604 8.94 19.62 25.48
N MET A 605 8.30 19.80 24.33
CA MET A 605 7.27 20.82 24.13
C MET A 605 6.08 20.66 25.10
N LEU A 606 5.70 19.42 25.43
CA LEU A 606 4.65 19.10 26.40
C LEU A 606 5.09 19.27 27.86
N SER A 607 6.40 19.27 28.14
CA SER A 607 6.94 19.28 29.51
C SER A 607 7.51 20.64 29.93
N SER A 608 7.89 21.49 28.97
CA SER A 608 8.42 22.83 29.20
C SER A 608 7.52 23.90 28.60
N TYR A 609 6.98 24.79 29.44
CA TYR A 609 6.15 25.93 29.02
C TYR A 609 6.98 27.11 28.49
N SER A 610 8.26 27.18 28.86
CA SER A 610 9.19 28.24 28.44
C SER A 610 9.74 28.04 27.02
N LEU A 611 9.50 26.88 26.39
CA LEU A 611 9.96 26.62 25.03
C LEU A 611 9.06 27.30 24.01
N THR A 612 9.63 28.23 23.24
CA THR A 612 8.97 28.90 22.12
C THR A 612 8.72 27.91 20.98
N LEU A 613 7.46 27.79 20.55
CA LEU A 613 7.07 26.91 19.46
C LEU A 613 7.14 27.66 18.13
N SER A 614 7.66 26.99 17.09
CA SER A 614 7.64 27.51 15.73
C SER A 614 6.21 27.71 15.23
N ILE A 615 5.99 28.65 14.30
CA ILE A 615 4.67 28.87 13.72
C ILE A 615 4.36 27.74 12.73
N PRO A 616 3.26 26.99 12.91
CA PRO A 616 2.83 25.97 11.95
C PRO A 616 2.60 26.58 10.57
N SER A 617 3.09 25.93 9.51
CA SER A 617 2.75 26.27 8.12
C SER A 617 1.46 25.59 7.68
N LYS A 618 0.85 26.08 6.59
CA LYS A 618 -0.43 25.58 6.06
C LYS A 618 -0.30 24.09 5.69
N PRO A 619 -1.17 23.21 6.21
CA PRO A 619 -1.26 21.83 5.78
C PRO A 619 -1.60 21.69 4.29
N ALA A 620 -1.02 20.69 3.62
CA ALA A 620 -1.55 20.18 2.35
C ALA A 620 -3.00 19.73 2.53
N TYR A 621 -3.85 19.93 1.51
CA TYR A 621 -5.30 19.63 1.48
C TYR A 621 -6.25 20.62 2.17
N PHE A 622 -5.84 21.88 2.33
CA PHE A 622 -6.78 22.95 2.69
C PHE A 622 -7.47 23.57 1.48
N THR A 623 -8.70 23.13 1.19
CA THR A 623 -9.69 23.93 0.46
C THR A 623 -10.21 25.01 1.40
N GLY A 624 -9.72 26.24 1.24
CA GLY A 624 -10.37 27.38 1.87
C GLY A 624 -11.66 27.67 1.12
N SER A 625 -12.80 27.53 1.81
CA SER A 625 -13.98 28.34 1.52
C SER A 625 -13.58 29.80 1.76
N GLY A 626 -13.03 30.41 0.72
CA GLY A 626 -12.73 31.83 0.65
C GLY A 626 -13.45 32.36 -0.55
N SER A 627 -14.51 33.13 -0.30
CA SER A 627 -15.16 33.98 -1.28
C SER A 627 -14.07 34.80 -2.00
N ARG A 628 -13.69 34.37 -3.20
CA ARG A 628 -13.18 35.29 -4.20
C ARG A 628 -14.40 35.95 -4.79
N SER A 629 -14.73 37.12 -4.23
CA SER A 629 -15.55 38.11 -4.93
C SER A 629 -14.93 38.30 -6.31
N LEU A 630 -15.60 37.76 -7.31
CA LEU A 630 -15.33 38.02 -8.70
C LEU A 630 -15.81 39.46 -8.97
N SER A 631 -14.89 40.39 -9.12
CA SER A 631 -15.19 41.68 -9.74
C SER A 631 -13.99 42.12 -10.57
N ASP A 632 -14.28 42.36 -11.83
CA ASP A 632 -13.53 43.10 -12.84
C ASP A 632 -12.35 42.41 -13.53
N THR A 633 -12.72 41.70 -14.60
CA THR A 633 -11.88 41.59 -15.79
C THR A 633 -12.16 42.78 -16.72
N ARG A 634 -11.07 43.40 -17.21
CA ARG A 634 -10.90 44.30 -18.38
C ARG A 634 -10.84 45.80 -18.10
N SER A 635 -9.63 46.36 -18.17
CA SER A 635 -9.15 47.13 -19.33
C SER A 635 -7.80 47.80 -19.08
N GLY A 636 -7.00 47.97 -20.14
CA GLY A 636 -6.04 49.09 -20.24
C GLY A 636 -4.57 48.79 -19.97
N ALA A 637 -3.77 48.75 -21.04
CA ALA A 637 -2.33 48.86 -21.01
C ALA A 637 -1.85 50.28 -20.63
N HIS A 638 -0.59 50.35 -20.22
CA HIS A 638 0.34 51.49 -20.10
C HIS A 638 0.58 52.16 -18.73
N ASN A 639 1.88 52.21 -18.44
CA ASN A 639 2.67 53.21 -17.72
C ASN A 639 3.13 52.92 -16.28
N LEU A 640 4.46 52.73 -16.21
CA LEU A 640 5.37 52.99 -15.10
C LEU A 640 5.02 54.27 -14.33
N ARG A 641 4.73 54.13 -13.03
CA ARG A 641 5.29 55.01 -12.00
C ARG A 641 5.13 54.42 -10.60
N ALA A 642 6.24 54.42 -9.87
CA ALA A 642 6.32 54.08 -8.46
C ALA A 642 5.43 55.00 -7.62
N THR A 643 4.66 54.42 -6.70
CA THR A 643 4.27 55.09 -5.45
C THR A 643 4.12 54.05 -4.34
N ARG A 644 4.84 54.30 -3.24
CA ARG A 644 4.76 53.60 -1.96
C ARG A 644 3.39 53.79 -1.30
N SER A 645 2.84 52.75 -0.69
CA SER A 645 2.06 52.86 0.55
C SER A 645 1.86 51.51 1.26
N THR A 646 2.63 51.33 2.34
CA THR A 646 2.29 50.72 3.64
C THR A 646 1.57 49.37 3.69
N GLU A 647 2.36 48.30 3.82
CA GLU A 647 1.97 47.04 4.48
C GLU A 647 2.17 47.17 6.00
N SER A 648 1.14 46.90 6.79
CA SER A 648 1.25 46.78 8.25
C SER A 648 1.65 45.34 8.63
N ILE A 649 2.89 45.20 9.08
CA ILE A 649 3.46 44.03 9.73
C ILE A 649 2.98 44.02 11.18
N ASN A 650 2.39 42.92 11.66
CA ASN A 650 2.29 42.67 13.11
C ASN A 650 3.25 41.54 13.50
N GLN A 651 4.45 41.96 13.90
CA GLN A 651 5.27 41.25 14.87
C GLN A 651 4.55 41.26 16.22
N ALA A 652 4.35 40.08 16.82
CA ALA A 652 4.09 39.96 18.24
C ALA A 652 4.96 38.82 18.79
N SER A 653 6.13 39.21 19.30
CA SER A 653 6.93 38.42 20.24
C SER A 653 6.15 38.31 21.55
N ILE A 654 5.86 37.08 22.00
CA ILE A 654 5.31 36.84 23.33
C ILE A 654 6.46 36.96 24.33
N THR A 655 6.52 38.10 25.02
CA THR A 655 7.36 38.32 26.20
C THR A 655 6.69 37.75 27.46
N ASP A 656 7.51 37.13 28.31
CA ASP A 656 7.23 36.72 29.69
C ASP A 656 6.51 37.80 30.52
N PRO A 657 5.74 37.36 31.53
CA PRO A 657 5.82 38.02 32.83
C PRO A 657 5.84 37.00 33.98
N TYR A 658 6.99 36.91 34.66
CA TYR A 658 7.04 36.59 36.08
C TYR A 658 7.68 37.75 36.83
N PRO A 659 7.17 38.03 38.04
CA PRO A 659 8.06 38.28 39.16
C PRO A 659 7.75 37.32 40.33
N ARG A 660 8.79 36.57 40.70
CA ARG A 660 9.06 35.81 41.95
C ARG A 660 8.03 34.83 42.48
#